data_AF-A0A8C7YSZ7-F1
#
_entry.id   AF-A0A8C7YSZ7-F1
#
_cell.length_a   1.000
_cell.length_b   1.000
_cell.length_c   1.000
_cell.angle_alpha   90.00
_cell.angle_beta   90.00
_cell.angle_gamma   90.00
#
_symmetry.space_group_name_H-M   'P 1'
#
loop_
_entity.id
_entity.type
_entity.pdbx_description
1 polymer ?
#
loop_
_entity_poly.entity_id
_entity_poly.type
_entity_poly.pdbx_seq_one_letter_code
_entity_poly.pdbx_strand_id
1 'polypeptide(L)'
;MTFLYFWTLHPETQFIILFVLLLWQFPSSGKSFQELQAQLNEVAAGLNQSANEVVQASRGTTQDLAKATSKFGQDFSNFLDAGVDMAGTSQNLDQKDQTQVVSNLKTISMSSSKLLLAAKALSTDSSSPNLKNQLAAAARAVTDSINQLITMCTQQAPGQKECDNALRELESVKGMLENPTEAVNDLSFFECIDSVMENSKVLGESMAGISHNAKNSNLPEFGDSVSAASKALCGLTEGAAQAAYLVGVSDPNSTAGQKGLVDPTQFARANQSIQMACQNLVDPACTQSQVLSAATIVAKHTSALCNACRLASSQTSNAVAKRQFVQSAKEVANTTANLVKSIKALDGAFTQENREKCKAATGPLIEAVDNLTAFASNPEFASIPAHISPEGHAAMEPIVAAAQTMLESSTGLIQTARSLAVNPKDPPTWSVLAGHSRTVSDSIKKLITNMREKAPGQRECDDAIEVLNGCIREVDQASLAAISQHLTPREDISMETLHEQMAASVHEISNLIDPVAVAARSEASQLGHKVSQMASYFEPLIMAAIGTASKILSSQQQMAVLDQTKTLAESALQMLYTAKEAGGNPKAAHMQEAVEESVQMMKEAVDDLGATLADAASAAGAVGGMVDTINDAINKMEDSHTLDHDGTFVDYQTTMVKTAKAIAVTVQEMVTKSNTNPDDLGGLANQLTNNFGNLANEAKYAALTAENDEIGSHIKKQVGELGFTCTGLVTKAGALQCSPNDTFTKKELIESARKVSEKVSHVLASLQAGNRGTQACITAASAVSGIIADLDTTIMFATAGTLHRENAETFADHRCRPPHTSQVTGAKQKKSVLRAFTMEGKTSLLAVLRWGHKIRASNVCDKHKKKETLIKDQKRLKSKPF
;
A
#
# COMPACT_ATOMS: atom_id res chain seq x y z
N MET A 1 -47.10 11.44 32.98
CA MET A 1 -48.38 11.52 32.24
C MET A 1 -48.63 12.88 31.58
N THR A 2 -48.14 13.99 32.16
CA THR A 2 -48.24 15.35 31.59
C THR A 2 -47.35 15.61 30.36
N PHE A 3 -46.34 14.77 30.11
CA PHE A 3 -45.43 14.88 28.95
C PHE A 3 -46.02 14.33 27.63
N LEU A 4 -47.03 13.44 27.71
CA LEU A 4 -47.68 12.86 26.53
C LEU A 4 -48.89 13.68 26.04
N TYR A 5 -49.49 14.51 26.92
CA TYR A 5 -50.68 15.30 26.59
C TYR A 5 -50.39 16.54 25.73
N PHE A 6 -49.15 17.02 25.71
CA PHE A 6 -48.76 18.21 24.93
C PHE A 6 -48.55 17.89 23.44
N TRP A 7 -48.18 16.65 23.10
CA TRP A 7 -47.96 16.18 21.72
C TRP A 7 -49.25 15.79 20.99
N THR A 8 -50.36 15.60 21.71
CA THR A 8 -51.65 15.18 21.14
C THR A 8 -52.50 16.33 20.58
N LEU A 9 -52.13 17.60 20.82
CA LEU A 9 -52.92 18.77 20.41
C LEU A 9 -52.47 19.45 19.11
N HIS A 10 -51.35 19.05 18.51
CA HIS A 10 -50.84 19.58 17.24
C HIS A 10 -50.83 18.65 16.00
N PRO A 11 -51.32 17.39 16.01
CA PRO A 11 -51.43 16.63 14.76
C PRO A 11 -52.51 17.20 13.83
N GLU A 12 -53.51 17.91 14.35
CA GLU A 12 -54.56 18.51 13.50
C GLU A 12 -54.07 19.70 12.68
N THR A 13 -53.16 20.55 13.21
CA THR A 13 -52.60 21.68 12.45
C THR A 13 -51.57 21.23 11.41
N GLN A 14 -50.77 20.20 11.73
CA GLN A 14 -49.88 19.58 10.73
C GLN A 14 -50.68 18.89 9.61
N PHE A 15 -51.79 18.21 9.93
CA PHE A 15 -52.67 17.64 8.90
C PHE A 15 -53.33 18.72 8.06
N ILE A 16 -53.83 19.81 8.65
CA ILE A 16 -54.53 20.87 7.92
C ILE A 16 -53.58 21.60 6.96
N ILE A 17 -52.34 21.90 7.35
CA ILE A 17 -51.40 22.63 6.48
C ILE A 17 -50.80 21.73 5.40
N LEU A 18 -50.53 20.44 5.69
CA LEU A 18 -50.16 19.45 4.68
C LEU A 18 -51.32 19.23 3.68
N PHE A 19 -52.56 19.29 4.15
CA PHE A 19 -53.78 19.19 3.33
C PHE A 19 -53.99 20.43 2.45
N VAL A 20 -53.65 21.64 2.92
CA VAL A 20 -53.64 22.88 2.12
C VAL A 20 -52.56 22.83 1.03
N LEU A 21 -51.35 22.35 1.34
CA LEU A 21 -50.28 22.12 0.37
C LEU A 21 -50.65 21.05 -0.68
N LEU A 22 -51.47 20.06 -0.31
CA LEU A 22 -51.98 19.02 -1.22
C LEU A 22 -53.13 19.50 -2.12
N LEU A 23 -53.93 20.48 -1.69
CA LEU A 23 -55.10 20.98 -2.41
C LEU A 23 -54.85 22.17 -3.34
N TRP A 24 -53.62 22.71 -3.39
CA TRP A 24 -53.25 23.86 -4.24
C TRP A 24 -54.12 25.12 -4.05
N GLN A 25 -54.76 25.27 -2.89
CA GLN A 25 -55.52 26.48 -2.54
C GLN A 25 -54.68 27.37 -1.63
N PHE A 26 -54.05 28.39 -2.22
CA PHE A 26 -53.25 29.38 -1.50
C PHE A 26 -54.08 30.65 -1.28
N PRO A 27 -54.37 31.05 -0.03
CA PRO A 27 -55.00 32.34 0.24
C PRO A 27 -54.04 33.48 -0.15
N SER A 28 -54.54 34.51 -0.84
CA SER A 28 -53.73 35.66 -1.25
C SER A 28 -53.72 36.74 -0.16
N SER A 29 -52.55 36.95 0.47
CA SER A 29 -52.35 37.91 1.56
C SER A 29 -52.37 39.39 1.11
N GLY A 30 -52.35 39.70 -0.18
CA GLY A 30 -52.40 41.07 -0.72
C GLY A 30 -51.15 41.93 -0.48
N LYS A 31 -50.09 41.37 0.14
CA LYS A 31 -48.79 42.03 0.38
C LYS A 31 -47.91 42.04 -0.87
N SER A 32 -46.96 42.97 -0.96
CA SER A 32 -46.00 43.00 -2.06
C SER A 32 -44.97 41.86 -1.96
N PHE A 33 -44.41 41.45 -3.10
CA PHE A 33 -43.38 40.39 -3.16
C PHE A 33 -42.15 40.73 -2.30
N GLN A 34 -41.75 42.01 -2.24
CA GLN A 34 -40.62 42.47 -1.43
C GLN A 34 -40.89 42.38 0.08
N GLU A 35 -42.11 42.67 0.52
CA GLU A 35 -42.50 42.53 1.93
C GLU A 35 -42.57 41.06 2.35
N LEU A 36 -43.09 40.19 1.47
CA LEU A 36 -43.15 38.75 1.73
C LEU A 36 -41.77 38.10 1.69
N GLN A 37 -40.87 38.56 0.83
CA GLN A 37 -39.48 38.14 0.78
C GLN A 37 -38.71 38.53 2.05
N ALA A 38 -38.88 39.77 2.54
CA ALA A 38 -38.28 40.21 3.79
C ALA A 38 -38.84 39.42 4.99
N GLN A 39 -40.16 39.21 5.03
CA GLN A 39 -40.83 38.43 6.06
C GLN A 39 -40.35 36.96 6.06
N LEU A 40 -40.22 36.33 4.88
CA LEU A 40 -39.71 34.95 4.76
C LEU A 40 -38.26 34.84 5.23
N ASN A 41 -37.40 35.79 4.88
CA ASN A 41 -36.00 35.79 5.30
C ASN A 41 -35.86 35.90 6.83
N GLU A 42 -36.69 36.71 7.48
CA GLU A 42 -36.71 36.86 8.94
C GLU A 42 -37.14 35.56 9.64
N VAL A 43 -38.28 34.97 9.23
CA VAL A 43 -38.77 33.72 9.84
C VAL A 43 -37.89 32.52 9.49
N ALA A 44 -37.22 32.52 8.34
CA ALA A 44 -36.26 31.50 7.95
C ALA A 44 -34.99 31.55 8.81
N ALA A 45 -34.49 32.74 9.15
CA ALA A 45 -33.39 32.92 10.08
C ALA A 45 -33.78 32.43 11.50
N GLY A 46 -34.99 32.76 11.95
CA GLY A 46 -35.54 32.25 13.21
C GLY A 46 -35.65 30.72 13.26
N LEU A 47 -36.10 30.10 12.16
CA LEU A 47 -36.20 28.64 12.04
C LEU A 47 -34.82 27.95 12.03
N ASN A 48 -33.83 28.54 11.35
CA ASN A 48 -32.43 28.06 11.38
C ASN A 48 -31.85 28.11 12.80
N GLN A 49 -32.12 29.20 13.51
CA GLN A 49 -31.67 29.36 14.89
C GLN A 49 -32.31 28.31 15.81
N SER A 50 -33.62 28.10 15.72
CA SER A 50 -34.28 27.09 16.55
C SER A 50 -33.88 25.66 16.19
N ALA A 51 -33.54 25.36 14.93
CA ALA A 51 -32.96 24.07 14.55
C ALA A 51 -31.62 23.81 15.25
N ASN A 52 -30.75 24.83 15.34
CA ASN A 52 -29.48 24.74 16.05
C ASN A 52 -29.66 24.66 17.58
N GLU A 53 -30.64 25.38 18.13
CA GLU A 53 -30.99 25.29 19.55
C GLU A 53 -31.47 23.88 19.93
N VAL A 54 -32.18 23.16 19.05
CA VAL A 54 -32.55 21.74 19.28
C VAL A 54 -31.31 20.84 19.39
N VAL A 55 -30.29 21.07 18.54
CA VAL A 55 -29.02 20.32 18.60
C VAL A 55 -28.22 20.67 19.85
N GLN A 56 -28.20 21.93 20.27
CA GLN A 56 -27.53 22.33 21.51
C GLN A 56 -28.24 21.76 22.75
N ALA A 57 -29.57 21.82 22.78
CA ALA A 57 -30.39 21.26 23.85
C ALA A 57 -30.27 19.73 23.97
N SER A 58 -29.86 19.05 22.89
CA SER A 58 -29.55 17.61 22.87
C SER A 58 -28.38 17.20 23.78
N ARG A 59 -27.53 18.17 24.16
CA ARG A 59 -26.42 17.99 25.10
C ARG A 59 -26.81 18.30 26.55
N GLY A 60 -27.98 18.91 26.76
CA GLY A 60 -28.52 19.30 28.06
C GLY A 60 -29.51 18.26 28.61
N THR A 61 -30.56 18.74 29.30
CA THR A 61 -31.59 17.84 29.85
C THR A 61 -32.67 17.52 28.82
N THR A 62 -33.36 16.39 29.00
CA THR A 62 -34.53 16.03 28.16
C THR A 62 -35.65 17.07 28.21
N GLN A 63 -35.73 17.88 29.28
CA GLN A 63 -36.67 18.98 29.41
C GLN A 63 -36.26 20.20 28.56
N ASP A 64 -34.96 20.46 28.42
CA ASP A 64 -34.45 21.53 27.54
C ASP A 64 -34.66 21.16 26.07
N LEU A 65 -34.43 19.89 25.73
CA LEU A 65 -34.72 19.35 24.40
C LEU A 65 -36.22 19.50 24.06
N ALA A 66 -37.13 19.22 24.99
CA ALA A 66 -38.56 19.38 24.77
C ALA A 66 -38.96 20.86 24.55
N LYS A 67 -38.39 21.80 25.30
CA LYS A 67 -38.62 23.25 25.12
C LYS A 67 -38.10 23.73 23.76
N ALA A 68 -36.87 23.36 23.40
CA ALA A 68 -36.27 23.73 22.11
C ALA A 68 -37.08 23.16 20.93
N THR A 69 -37.53 21.91 21.05
CA THR A 69 -38.37 21.24 20.04
C THR A 69 -39.73 21.92 19.89
N SER A 70 -40.33 22.39 20.99
CA SER A 70 -41.59 23.15 20.96
C SER A 70 -41.43 24.52 20.30
N LYS A 71 -40.34 25.24 20.60
CA LYS A 71 -40.00 26.52 19.97
C LYS A 71 -39.78 26.34 18.46
N PHE A 72 -39.01 25.33 18.07
CA PHE A 72 -38.81 24.96 16.67
C PHE A 72 -40.12 24.67 15.94
N GLY A 73 -41.05 23.95 16.57
CA GLY A 73 -42.38 23.70 16.01
C GLY A 73 -43.19 24.98 15.74
N GLN A 74 -43.10 25.96 16.64
CA GLN A 74 -43.77 27.26 16.49
C GLN A 74 -43.13 28.09 15.36
N ASP A 75 -41.80 28.16 15.33
CA ASP A 75 -41.05 28.87 14.29
C ASP A 75 -41.26 28.24 12.92
N PHE A 76 -41.40 26.90 12.87
CA PHE A 76 -41.72 26.17 11.65
C PHE A 76 -43.12 26.51 11.14
N SER A 77 -44.12 26.65 12.02
CA SER A 77 -45.47 27.08 11.63
C SER A 77 -45.46 28.49 11.03
N ASN A 78 -44.79 29.43 11.69
CA ASN A 78 -44.67 30.81 11.22
C ASN A 78 -43.94 30.90 9.86
N PHE A 79 -42.90 30.08 9.68
CA PHE A 79 -42.18 29.96 8.41
C PHE A 79 -43.06 29.37 7.30
N LEU A 80 -43.84 28.33 7.62
CA LEU A 80 -44.71 27.67 6.66
C LEU A 80 -45.84 28.60 6.20
N ASP A 81 -46.42 29.38 7.11
CA ASP A 81 -47.43 30.39 6.79
C ASP A 81 -46.86 31.47 5.85
N ALA A 82 -45.65 31.98 6.13
CA ALA A 82 -44.98 32.95 5.25
C ALA A 82 -44.61 32.36 3.88
N GLY A 83 -44.23 31.08 3.82
CA GLY A 83 -43.93 30.37 2.57
C GLY A 83 -45.16 30.11 1.71
N VAL A 84 -46.30 29.77 2.34
CA VAL A 84 -47.61 29.57 1.70
C VAL A 84 -48.16 30.90 1.18
N ASP A 85 -48.04 31.99 1.94
CA ASP A 85 -48.40 33.34 1.50
C ASP A 85 -47.57 33.77 0.27
N MET A 86 -46.27 33.49 0.28
CA MET A 86 -45.39 33.77 -0.85
C MET A 86 -45.77 32.98 -2.11
N ALA A 87 -46.11 31.69 -1.96
CA ALA A 87 -46.60 30.85 -3.04
C ALA A 87 -47.97 31.32 -3.59
N GLY A 88 -48.77 32.02 -2.77
CA GLY A 88 -50.07 32.59 -3.14
C GLY A 88 -49.99 33.91 -3.92
N THR A 89 -48.96 34.73 -3.69
CA THR A 89 -48.73 35.99 -4.43
C THR A 89 -48.07 35.84 -5.79
N SER A 90 -47.58 34.65 -6.16
CA SER A 90 -46.93 34.36 -7.45
C SER A 90 -47.88 34.34 -8.66
N GLN A 91 -48.97 35.13 -8.66
CA GLN A 91 -49.93 35.22 -9.78
C GLN A 91 -49.33 35.86 -11.07
N ASN A 92 -48.08 36.33 -11.05
CA ASN A 92 -47.40 36.99 -12.19
C ASN A 92 -46.08 36.31 -12.64
N LEU A 93 -45.74 35.12 -12.14
CA LEU A 93 -44.60 34.32 -12.63
C LEU A 93 -45.06 32.92 -13.07
N ASP A 94 -44.34 32.33 -14.02
CA ASP A 94 -44.65 31.04 -14.62
C ASP A 94 -45.04 29.97 -13.59
N GLN A 95 -46.02 29.13 -13.94
CA GLN A 95 -46.53 28.03 -13.10
C GLN A 95 -45.45 27.05 -12.59
N LYS A 96 -44.25 27.09 -13.19
CA LYS A 96 -43.06 26.35 -12.78
C LYS A 96 -42.45 26.85 -11.47
N ASP A 97 -42.39 28.17 -11.25
CA ASP A 97 -41.75 28.75 -10.06
C ASP A 97 -42.58 28.50 -8.79
N GLN A 98 -43.91 28.58 -8.92
CA GLN A 98 -44.84 28.22 -7.85
C GLN A 98 -44.72 26.73 -7.45
N THR A 99 -44.62 25.84 -8.45
CA THR A 99 -44.43 24.40 -8.22
C THR A 99 -43.11 24.12 -7.49
N GLN A 100 -42.06 24.89 -7.78
CA GLN A 100 -40.74 24.72 -7.20
C GLN A 100 -40.65 25.26 -5.76
N VAL A 101 -41.28 26.39 -5.44
CA VAL A 101 -41.42 26.90 -4.06
C VAL A 101 -42.16 25.90 -3.18
N VAL A 102 -43.28 25.36 -3.66
CA VAL A 102 -44.05 24.32 -2.96
C VAL A 102 -43.24 23.03 -2.75
N SER A 103 -42.46 22.63 -3.76
CA SER A 103 -41.54 21.48 -3.65
C SER A 103 -40.47 21.68 -2.56
N ASN A 104 -39.89 22.88 -2.47
CA ASN A 104 -38.88 23.19 -1.45
C ASN A 104 -39.49 23.26 -0.04
N LEU A 105 -40.69 23.83 0.11
CA LEU A 105 -41.43 23.81 1.38
C LEU A 105 -41.73 22.37 1.83
N LYS A 106 -42.07 21.47 0.90
CA LYS A 106 -42.26 20.03 1.18
C LYS A 106 -40.96 19.37 1.67
N THR A 107 -39.82 19.69 1.05
CA THR A 107 -38.50 19.20 1.49
C THR A 107 -38.15 19.70 2.89
N ILE A 108 -38.34 20.99 3.18
CA ILE A 108 -38.09 21.56 4.52
C ILE A 108 -39.01 20.88 5.55
N SER A 109 -40.30 20.68 5.23
CA SER A 109 -41.24 19.99 6.11
C SER A 109 -40.83 18.55 6.42
N MET A 110 -40.33 17.80 5.43
CA MET A 110 -39.83 16.44 5.63
C MET A 110 -38.56 16.41 6.49
N SER A 111 -37.60 17.29 6.23
CA SER A 111 -36.36 17.39 7.01
C SER A 111 -36.65 17.80 8.46
N SER A 112 -37.55 18.76 8.67
CA SER A 112 -38.02 19.16 10.00
C SER A 112 -38.73 18.02 10.73
N SER A 113 -39.56 17.23 10.04
CA SER A 113 -40.19 16.04 10.62
C SER A 113 -39.16 14.99 11.06
N LYS A 114 -38.12 14.75 10.25
CA LYS A 114 -37.00 13.86 10.62
C LYS A 114 -36.22 14.38 11.83
N LEU A 115 -35.98 15.70 11.91
CA LEU A 115 -35.36 16.32 13.07
C LEU A 115 -36.17 16.08 14.34
N LEU A 116 -37.50 16.27 14.27
CA LEU A 116 -38.41 16.02 15.39
C LEU A 116 -38.46 14.54 15.80
N LEU A 117 -38.43 13.61 14.83
CA LEU A 117 -38.38 12.17 15.09
C LEU A 117 -37.05 11.75 15.73
N ALA A 118 -35.92 12.31 15.28
CA ALA A 118 -34.61 12.09 15.87
C ALA A 118 -34.54 12.68 17.30
N ALA A 119 -35.10 13.87 17.52
CA ALA A 119 -35.21 14.48 18.85
C ALA A 119 -36.07 13.62 19.79
N LYS A 120 -37.16 13.02 19.27
CA LYS A 120 -38.00 12.09 20.00
C LYS A 120 -37.24 10.81 20.39
N ALA A 121 -36.51 10.20 19.46
CA ALA A 121 -35.69 9.02 19.76
C ALA A 121 -34.61 9.33 20.80
N LEU A 122 -33.99 10.51 20.72
CA LEU A 122 -33.00 10.97 21.69
C LEU A 122 -33.60 11.29 23.06
N SER A 123 -34.86 11.74 23.11
CA SER A 123 -35.57 11.95 24.38
C SER A 123 -35.84 10.64 25.13
N THR A 124 -35.90 9.51 24.41
CA THR A 124 -36.06 8.17 25.00
C THR A 124 -34.72 7.50 25.34
N ASP A 125 -33.64 7.84 24.64
CA ASP A 125 -32.29 7.34 24.89
C ASP A 125 -31.25 8.47 24.73
N SER A 126 -30.98 9.18 25.83
CA SER A 126 -30.11 10.36 25.86
C SER A 126 -28.61 10.05 25.76
N SER A 127 -28.23 8.77 25.88
CA SER A 127 -26.84 8.30 25.92
C SER A 127 -26.27 7.92 24.56
N SER A 128 -27.12 7.69 23.55
CA SER A 128 -26.66 7.20 22.24
C SER A 128 -25.95 8.28 21.41
N PRO A 129 -24.63 8.15 21.13
CA PRO A 129 -23.91 9.10 20.28
C PRO A 129 -24.38 9.06 18.81
N ASN A 130 -24.89 7.90 18.35
CA ASN A 130 -25.41 7.76 17.00
C ASN A 130 -26.70 8.58 16.79
N LEU A 131 -27.59 8.61 17.79
CA LEU A 131 -28.81 9.43 17.74
C LEU A 131 -28.49 10.94 17.80
N LYS A 132 -27.45 11.34 18.54
CA LYS A 132 -26.97 12.74 18.55
C LYS A 132 -26.40 13.15 17.19
N ASN A 133 -25.66 12.28 16.53
CA ASN A 133 -25.13 12.52 15.19
C ASN A 133 -26.26 12.58 14.14
N GLN A 134 -27.25 11.70 14.23
CA GLN A 134 -28.44 11.74 13.37
C GLN A 134 -29.26 13.03 13.56
N LEU A 135 -29.42 13.50 14.81
CA LEU A 135 -30.07 14.77 15.11
C LEU A 135 -29.33 15.96 14.49
N ALA A 136 -28.01 16.02 14.64
CA ALA A 136 -27.19 17.07 14.06
C ALA A 136 -27.23 17.06 12.52
N ALA A 137 -27.21 15.88 11.90
CA ALA A 137 -27.36 15.73 10.46
C ALA A 137 -28.74 16.19 9.97
N ALA A 138 -29.81 15.84 10.68
CA ALA A 138 -31.17 16.29 10.38
C ALA A 138 -31.32 17.82 10.50
N ALA A 139 -30.68 18.44 11.50
CA ALA A 139 -30.70 19.89 11.68
C ALA A 139 -29.96 20.61 10.54
N ARG A 140 -28.79 20.11 10.12
CA ARG A 140 -28.09 20.65 8.94
C ARG A 140 -28.94 20.54 7.68
N ALA A 141 -29.62 19.40 7.47
CA ALA A 141 -30.50 19.21 6.32
C ALA A 141 -31.67 20.23 6.30
N VAL A 142 -32.22 20.60 7.46
CA VAL A 142 -33.22 21.67 7.59
C VAL A 142 -32.61 23.01 7.17
N THR A 143 -31.44 23.36 7.72
CA THR A 143 -30.74 24.61 7.42
C THR A 143 -30.39 24.75 5.95
N ASP A 144 -29.88 23.69 5.32
CA ASP A 144 -29.55 23.68 3.90
C ASP A 144 -30.79 23.87 3.02
N SER A 145 -31.90 23.21 3.37
CA SER A 145 -33.16 23.31 2.64
C SER A 145 -33.77 24.72 2.75
N ILE A 146 -33.66 25.35 3.92
CA ILE A 146 -34.08 26.74 4.15
C ILE A 146 -33.22 27.70 3.32
N ASN A 147 -31.91 27.54 3.34
CA ASN A 147 -30.99 28.36 2.57
C ASN A 147 -31.20 28.21 1.05
N GLN A 148 -31.55 27.03 0.57
CA GLN A 148 -31.97 26.81 -0.83
C GLN A 148 -33.22 27.60 -1.19
N LEU A 149 -34.23 27.62 -0.30
CA LEU A 149 -35.45 28.41 -0.52
C LEU A 149 -35.16 29.92 -0.50
N ILE A 150 -34.41 30.42 0.50
CA ILE A 150 -33.99 31.83 0.58
C ILE A 150 -33.27 32.24 -0.72
N THR A 151 -32.30 31.45 -1.16
CA THR A 151 -31.52 31.72 -2.38
C THR A 151 -32.41 31.83 -3.63
N MET A 152 -33.47 31.02 -3.71
CA MET A 152 -34.44 31.09 -4.81
C MET A 152 -35.38 32.30 -4.71
N CYS A 153 -35.79 32.67 -3.49
CA CYS A 153 -36.71 33.77 -3.25
C CYS A 153 -36.02 35.14 -3.32
N THR A 154 -34.71 35.23 -3.06
CA THR A 154 -33.89 36.43 -3.28
C THR A 154 -33.44 36.54 -4.74
N GLN A 155 -33.84 37.58 -5.47
CA GLN A 155 -33.21 37.93 -6.76
C GLN A 155 -31.74 38.32 -6.47
N GLN A 156 -30.83 37.36 -6.50
CA GLN A 156 -29.41 37.61 -6.32
C GLN A 156 -28.82 38.19 -7.61
N ALA A 157 -28.01 39.25 -7.49
CA ALA A 157 -27.22 39.75 -8.59
C ALA A 157 -26.25 38.65 -9.08
N PRO A 158 -26.03 38.49 -10.39
CA PRO A 158 -25.07 37.53 -10.94
C PRO A 158 -23.68 37.71 -10.28
N GLY A 159 -23.04 36.65 -9.81
CA GLY A 159 -21.73 36.68 -9.13
C GLY A 159 -21.80 36.61 -7.60
N GLN A 160 -22.89 37.05 -6.95
CA GLN A 160 -23.02 36.91 -5.48
C GLN A 160 -23.37 35.49 -5.05
N LYS A 161 -24.18 34.79 -5.87
CA LYS A 161 -24.58 33.40 -5.65
C LYS A 161 -23.36 32.49 -5.61
N GLU A 162 -22.42 32.71 -6.51
CA GLU A 162 -21.19 31.94 -6.64
C GLU A 162 -20.28 32.16 -5.43
N CYS A 163 -20.18 33.40 -4.92
CA CYS A 163 -19.48 33.69 -3.66
C CYS A 163 -20.15 33.01 -2.46
N ASP A 164 -21.48 33.05 -2.34
CA ASP A 164 -22.20 32.44 -1.22
C ASP A 164 -22.14 30.90 -1.25
N ASN A 165 -22.03 30.30 -2.43
CA ASN A 165 -21.75 28.88 -2.57
C ASN A 165 -20.32 28.55 -2.16
N ALA A 166 -19.34 29.32 -2.64
CA ALA A 166 -17.94 29.13 -2.28
C ALA A 166 -17.71 29.26 -0.76
N LEU A 167 -18.31 30.25 -0.11
CA LEU A 167 -18.20 30.42 1.35
C LEU A 167 -18.78 29.24 2.14
N ARG A 168 -19.88 28.63 1.66
CA ARG A 168 -20.44 27.41 2.26
C ARG A 168 -19.52 26.20 2.11
N GLU A 169 -18.88 26.06 0.95
CA GLU A 169 -17.88 25.01 0.69
C GLU A 169 -16.66 25.19 1.61
N LEU A 170 -16.12 26.40 1.72
CA LEU A 170 -14.97 26.70 2.60
C LEU A 170 -15.26 26.44 4.08
N GLU A 171 -16.47 26.77 4.55
CA GLU A 171 -16.87 26.47 5.93
C GLU A 171 -16.98 24.96 6.17
N SER A 172 -17.38 24.19 5.15
CA SER A 172 -17.49 22.73 5.26
C SER A 172 -16.14 22.03 5.41
N VAL A 173 -15.09 22.52 4.75
CA VAL A 173 -13.73 21.96 4.82
C VAL A 173 -12.95 22.46 6.03
N LYS A 174 -13.37 23.56 6.66
CA LYS A 174 -12.74 24.09 7.88
C LYS A 174 -12.67 23.08 9.01
N GLY A 175 -13.73 22.27 9.19
CA GLY A 175 -13.78 21.23 10.21
C GLY A 175 -12.72 20.13 10.04
N MET A 176 -12.19 19.94 8.83
CA MET A 176 -11.11 18.97 8.57
C MET A 176 -9.78 19.40 9.20
N LEU A 177 -9.56 20.71 9.38
CA LEU A 177 -8.34 21.26 9.97
C LEU A 177 -8.41 21.43 11.49
N GLU A 178 -9.58 21.23 12.13
CA GLU A 178 -9.72 21.37 13.58
C GLU A 178 -9.20 20.13 14.33
N ASN A 179 -9.32 18.93 13.73
CA ASN A 179 -8.83 17.70 14.35
C ASN A 179 -8.48 16.62 13.31
N PRO A 180 -7.29 16.67 12.68
CA PRO A 180 -6.87 15.72 11.65
C PRO A 180 -6.47 14.37 12.26
N THR A 181 -7.45 13.65 12.80
CA THR A 181 -7.30 12.31 13.44
C THR A 181 -7.71 11.16 12.53
N GLU A 182 -8.18 11.48 11.33
CA GLU A 182 -8.60 10.52 10.32
C GLU A 182 -7.96 10.87 8.97
N ALA A 183 -7.64 9.85 8.18
CA ALA A 183 -7.19 10.03 6.82
C ALA A 183 -8.31 10.64 5.96
N VAL A 184 -8.02 11.75 5.30
CA VAL A 184 -8.97 12.46 4.42
C VAL A 184 -9.07 11.77 3.07
N ASN A 185 -7.96 11.27 2.55
CA ASN A 185 -7.88 10.57 1.27
C ASN A 185 -6.81 9.47 1.29
N ASP A 186 -6.66 8.77 0.18
CA ASP A 186 -5.69 7.67 0.03
C ASP A 186 -4.37 8.14 -0.61
N LEU A 187 -4.11 9.45 -0.65
CA LEU A 187 -2.87 10.00 -1.20
C LEU A 187 -1.71 9.78 -0.24
N SER A 188 -0.54 9.47 -0.81
CA SER A 188 0.73 9.48 -0.10
C SER A 188 1.18 10.92 0.20
N PHE A 189 2.13 11.06 1.13
CA PHE A 189 2.61 12.38 1.57
C PHE A 189 3.12 13.27 0.43
N PHE A 190 3.90 12.72 -0.50
CA PHE A 190 4.43 13.50 -1.63
C PHE A 190 3.36 13.81 -2.68
N GLU A 191 2.37 12.94 -2.85
CA GLU A 191 1.19 13.24 -3.67
C GLU A 191 0.35 14.36 -3.05
N CYS A 192 0.29 14.48 -1.73
CA CYS A 192 -0.32 15.63 -1.07
C CYS A 192 0.44 16.93 -1.39
N ILE A 193 1.78 16.92 -1.38
CA ILE A 193 2.60 18.09 -1.76
C ILE A 193 2.34 18.48 -3.23
N ASP A 194 2.33 17.50 -4.14
CA ASP A 194 2.04 17.76 -5.55
C ASP A 194 0.64 18.34 -5.76
N SER A 195 -0.36 17.78 -5.06
CA SER A 195 -1.74 18.29 -5.09
C SER A 195 -1.83 19.72 -4.55
N VAL A 196 -1.15 20.01 -3.44
CA VAL A 196 -1.07 21.36 -2.87
C VAL A 196 -0.39 22.32 -3.85
N MET A 197 0.68 21.91 -4.53
CA MET A 197 1.36 22.75 -5.53
C MET A 197 0.47 23.03 -6.74
N GLU A 198 -0.20 22.04 -7.31
CA GLU A 198 -1.08 22.23 -8.46
C GLU A 198 -2.28 23.13 -8.10
N ASN A 199 -2.94 22.86 -6.98
CA ASN A 199 -4.05 23.68 -6.51
C ASN A 199 -3.59 25.12 -6.16
N SER A 200 -2.37 25.31 -5.67
CA SER A 200 -1.83 26.65 -5.41
C SER A 200 -1.68 27.50 -6.69
N LYS A 201 -1.32 26.86 -7.81
CA LYS A 201 -1.20 27.52 -9.11
C LYS A 201 -2.58 27.94 -9.63
N VAL A 202 -3.54 27.02 -9.58
CA VAL A 202 -4.94 27.28 -9.96
C VAL A 202 -5.54 28.40 -9.11
N LEU A 203 -5.28 28.41 -7.79
CA LEU A 203 -5.74 29.46 -6.90
C LEU A 203 -5.10 30.81 -7.22
N GLY A 204 -3.79 30.85 -7.51
CA GLY A 204 -3.10 32.08 -7.92
C GLY A 204 -3.69 32.70 -9.19
N GLU A 205 -3.97 31.86 -10.20
CA GLU A 205 -4.64 32.28 -11.44
C GLU A 205 -6.08 32.76 -11.17
N SER A 206 -6.81 32.03 -10.32
CA SER A 206 -8.20 32.35 -9.95
C SER A 206 -8.31 33.66 -9.17
N MET A 207 -7.39 33.94 -8.24
CA MET A 207 -7.34 35.20 -7.49
C MET A 207 -7.09 36.42 -8.39
N ALA A 208 -6.22 36.26 -9.39
CA ALA A 208 -6.01 37.27 -10.43
C ALA A 208 -7.26 37.44 -11.30
N GLY A 209 -7.92 36.33 -11.67
CA GLY A 209 -9.18 36.30 -12.42
C GLY A 209 -10.32 37.01 -11.70
N ILE A 210 -10.52 36.73 -10.41
CA ILE A 210 -11.50 37.39 -9.54
C ILE A 210 -11.29 38.91 -9.55
N SER A 211 -10.04 39.35 -9.36
CA SER A 211 -9.69 40.77 -9.34
C SER A 211 -9.89 41.43 -10.72
N HIS A 212 -9.52 40.77 -11.81
CA HIS A 212 -9.67 41.31 -13.16
C HIS A 212 -11.14 41.43 -13.58
N ASN A 213 -11.92 40.36 -13.36
CA ASN A 213 -13.31 40.28 -13.78
C ASN A 213 -14.22 41.17 -12.93
N ALA A 214 -13.94 41.32 -11.62
CA ALA A 214 -14.62 42.28 -10.77
C ALA A 214 -14.38 43.73 -11.23
N LYS A 215 -13.16 44.08 -11.65
CA LYS A 215 -12.83 45.43 -12.16
C LYS A 215 -13.56 45.76 -13.47
N ASN A 216 -13.72 44.77 -14.34
CA ASN A 216 -14.37 44.93 -15.64
C ASN A 216 -15.89 44.71 -15.60
N SER A 217 -16.45 44.36 -14.43
CA SER A 217 -17.89 44.02 -14.26
C SER A 217 -18.35 42.82 -15.10
N ASN A 218 -17.43 41.88 -15.37
CA ASN A 218 -17.71 40.63 -16.08
C ASN A 218 -18.18 39.57 -15.08
N LEU A 219 -19.46 39.64 -14.70
CA LEU A 219 -20.05 38.82 -13.63
C LEU A 219 -20.04 37.29 -13.90
N PRO A 220 -20.25 36.79 -15.13
CA PRO A 220 -20.17 35.36 -15.42
C PRO A 220 -18.74 34.80 -15.21
N GLU A 221 -17.72 35.42 -15.82
CA GLU A 221 -16.34 34.99 -15.69
C GLU A 221 -15.79 35.21 -14.26
N PHE A 222 -16.32 36.21 -13.55
CA PHE A 222 -16.07 36.38 -12.11
C PHE A 222 -16.58 35.17 -11.33
N GLY A 223 -17.83 34.73 -11.57
CA GLY A 223 -18.41 33.57 -10.92
C GLY A 223 -17.63 32.28 -11.17
N ASP A 224 -17.15 32.08 -12.41
CA ASP A 224 -16.29 30.95 -12.77
C ASP A 224 -14.95 31.00 -12.04
N SER A 225 -14.34 32.20 -11.93
CA SER A 225 -13.08 32.40 -11.19
C SER A 225 -13.25 32.14 -9.69
N VAL A 226 -14.40 32.52 -9.11
CA VAL A 226 -14.74 32.24 -7.70
C VAL A 226 -14.96 30.74 -7.48
N SER A 227 -15.65 30.06 -8.41
CA SER A 227 -15.86 28.60 -8.36
C SER A 227 -14.54 27.83 -8.46
N ALA A 228 -13.65 28.25 -9.37
CA ALA A 228 -12.31 27.67 -9.51
C ALA A 228 -11.47 27.89 -8.24
N ALA A 229 -11.49 29.09 -7.66
CA ALA A 229 -10.82 29.39 -6.39
C ALA A 229 -11.36 28.51 -5.24
N SER A 230 -12.68 28.36 -5.12
CA SER A 230 -13.32 27.51 -4.09
C SER A 230 -12.84 26.06 -4.17
N LYS A 231 -12.85 25.48 -5.39
CA LYS A 231 -12.41 24.10 -5.62
C LYS A 231 -10.92 23.92 -5.32
N ALA A 232 -10.08 24.86 -5.76
CA ALA A 232 -8.65 24.83 -5.47
C ALA A 232 -8.38 24.92 -3.96
N LEU A 233 -9.12 25.77 -3.24
CA LEU A 233 -9.03 25.87 -1.77
C LEU A 233 -9.48 24.59 -1.07
N CYS A 234 -10.57 23.94 -1.52
CA CYS A 234 -10.97 22.64 -0.99
C CYS A 234 -9.85 21.61 -1.19
N GLY A 235 -9.27 21.54 -2.39
CA GLY A 235 -8.14 20.64 -2.69
C GLY A 235 -6.88 20.94 -1.85
N LEU A 236 -6.56 22.21 -1.61
CA LEU A 236 -5.48 22.63 -0.72
C LEU A 236 -5.74 22.19 0.72
N THR A 237 -6.95 22.40 1.22
CA THR A 237 -7.34 22.02 2.58
C THR A 237 -7.33 20.50 2.77
N GLU A 238 -7.85 19.74 1.82
CA GLU A 238 -7.82 18.27 1.82
C GLU A 238 -6.38 17.73 1.79
N GLY A 239 -5.54 18.28 0.91
CA GLY A 239 -4.13 17.91 0.81
C GLY A 239 -3.32 18.25 2.07
N ALA A 240 -3.57 19.42 2.66
CA ALA A 240 -2.93 19.85 3.90
C ALA A 240 -3.38 19.02 5.11
N ALA A 241 -4.68 18.73 5.23
CA ALA A 241 -5.23 17.91 6.31
C ALA A 241 -4.71 16.47 6.23
N GLN A 242 -4.66 15.87 5.03
CA GLN A 242 -4.05 14.55 4.84
C GLN A 242 -2.56 14.57 5.19
N ALA A 243 -1.80 15.57 4.72
CA ALA A 243 -0.38 15.67 5.03
C ALA A 243 -0.13 15.82 6.54
N ALA A 244 -0.92 16.66 7.22
CA ALA A 244 -0.87 16.82 8.67
C ALA A 244 -1.16 15.49 9.40
N TYR A 245 -2.18 14.75 8.97
CA TYR A 245 -2.50 13.41 9.50
C TYR A 245 -1.33 12.43 9.33
N LEU A 246 -0.74 12.35 8.13
CA LEU A 246 0.38 11.44 7.84
C LEU A 246 1.63 11.81 8.67
N VAL A 247 1.87 13.09 8.92
CA VAL A 247 2.94 13.56 9.81
C VAL A 247 2.64 13.18 11.26
N GLY A 248 1.42 13.41 11.74
CA GLY A 248 1.04 13.05 13.11
C GLY A 248 1.18 11.54 13.38
N VAL A 249 0.77 10.71 12.42
CA VAL A 249 0.85 9.24 12.53
C VAL A 249 2.28 8.71 12.35
N SER A 250 3.17 9.47 11.72
CA SER A 250 4.58 9.04 11.53
C SER A 250 5.40 9.01 12.82
N ASP A 251 4.90 9.62 13.90
CA ASP A 251 5.56 9.55 15.21
C ASP A 251 5.57 8.10 15.76
N PRO A 252 6.69 7.60 16.31
CA PRO A 252 6.80 6.23 16.86
C PRO A 252 5.77 5.85 17.93
N ASN A 253 5.25 6.82 18.67
CA ASN A 253 4.27 6.59 19.73
C ASN A 253 2.82 6.76 19.23
N SER A 254 2.63 7.08 17.96
CA SER A 254 1.33 7.21 17.32
C SER A 254 0.90 5.89 16.67
N THR A 255 -0.40 5.63 16.64
CA THR A 255 -0.96 4.50 15.90
C THR A 255 -1.92 5.02 14.85
N ALA A 256 -1.66 4.64 13.59
CA ALA A 256 -2.50 4.98 12.46
C ALA A 256 -3.95 4.57 12.69
N GLY A 257 -4.87 5.44 12.30
CA GLY A 257 -6.29 5.14 12.29
C GLY A 257 -6.57 4.05 11.27
N GLN A 258 -7.34 3.05 11.65
CA GLN A 258 -7.81 2.04 10.72
C GLN A 258 -9.07 2.55 10.06
N LYS A 259 -8.99 2.88 8.77
CA LYS A 259 -10.16 3.23 7.97
C LYS A 259 -11.14 2.05 8.01
N GLY A 260 -12.38 2.34 8.39
CA GLY A 260 -13.44 1.34 8.43
C GLY A 260 -13.62 0.70 7.06
N LEU A 261 -14.08 -0.55 7.04
CA LEU A 261 -14.37 -1.28 5.80
C LEU A 261 -15.48 -0.59 4.98
N VAL A 262 -16.32 0.22 5.63
CA VAL A 262 -17.39 1.01 5.04
C VAL A 262 -17.50 2.36 5.75
N ASP A 263 -17.91 3.41 5.01
CA ASP A 263 -18.29 4.71 5.61
C ASP A 263 -19.80 4.69 5.96
N PRO A 264 -20.17 4.60 7.26
CA PRO A 264 -21.58 4.55 7.65
C PRO A 264 -22.36 5.79 7.22
N THR A 265 -21.69 6.95 7.12
CA THR A 265 -22.32 8.21 6.71
C THR A 265 -22.66 8.22 5.22
N GLN A 266 -21.83 7.58 4.38
CA GLN A 266 -22.11 7.41 2.95
C GLN A 266 -23.33 6.51 2.76
N PHE A 267 -23.40 5.41 3.51
CA PHE A 267 -24.53 4.47 3.44
C PHE A 267 -25.83 5.13 3.91
N ALA A 268 -25.80 5.85 5.04
CA ALA A 268 -26.96 6.59 5.54
C ALA A 268 -27.45 7.67 4.55
N ARG A 269 -26.53 8.43 3.95
CA ARG A 269 -26.87 9.46 2.93
C ARG A 269 -27.46 8.83 1.67
N ALA A 270 -26.85 7.77 1.16
CA ALA A 270 -27.37 7.05 -0.02
C ALA A 270 -28.76 6.47 0.24
N ASN A 271 -28.97 5.88 1.42
CA ASN A 271 -30.27 5.37 1.85
C ASN A 271 -31.33 6.50 1.88
N GLN A 272 -31.00 7.63 2.51
CA GLN A 272 -31.91 8.79 2.55
C GLN A 272 -32.30 9.29 1.15
N SER A 273 -31.34 9.43 0.23
CA SER A 273 -31.61 9.85 -1.15
C SER A 273 -32.51 8.85 -1.89
N ILE A 274 -32.29 7.55 -1.69
CA ILE A 274 -33.12 6.49 -2.29
C ILE A 274 -34.54 6.54 -1.72
N GLN A 275 -34.71 6.68 -0.41
CA GLN A 275 -36.02 6.81 0.23
C GLN A 275 -36.79 8.03 -0.30
N MET A 276 -36.13 9.20 -0.40
CA MET A 276 -36.76 10.41 -0.94
C MET A 276 -37.17 10.25 -2.41
N ALA A 277 -36.32 9.65 -3.24
CA ALA A 277 -36.65 9.38 -4.64
C ALA A 277 -37.80 8.37 -4.77
N CYS A 278 -37.84 7.33 -3.93
CA CYS A 278 -38.94 6.37 -3.89
C CYS A 278 -40.25 7.04 -3.43
N GLN A 279 -40.20 7.97 -2.48
CA GLN A 279 -41.38 8.73 -2.04
C GLN A 279 -41.98 9.55 -3.20
N ASN A 280 -41.13 10.18 -4.01
CA ASN A 280 -41.55 10.95 -5.19
C ASN A 280 -42.18 10.05 -6.27
N LEU A 281 -41.75 8.79 -6.38
CA LEU A 281 -42.35 7.82 -7.31
C LEU A 281 -43.73 7.32 -6.85
N VAL A 282 -44.00 7.38 -5.53
CA VAL A 282 -45.27 6.96 -4.93
C VAL A 282 -46.32 8.08 -4.97
N ASP A 283 -45.91 9.33 -5.22
CA ASP A 283 -46.79 10.49 -5.27
C ASP A 283 -47.77 10.44 -6.47
N PRO A 284 -49.11 10.53 -6.24
CA PRO A 284 -50.11 10.55 -7.31
C PRO A 284 -49.96 11.70 -8.31
N ALA A 285 -49.34 12.82 -7.91
CA ALA A 285 -49.15 14.01 -8.74
C ALA A 285 -47.82 14.04 -9.51
N CYS A 286 -47.03 12.96 -9.44
CA CYS A 286 -45.70 12.92 -10.06
C CYS A 286 -45.77 13.05 -11.59
N THR A 287 -44.95 13.92 -12.17
CA THR A 287 -44.82 14.13 -13.62
C THR A 287 -43.80 13.18 -14.25
N GLN A 288 -43.87 12.94 -15.56
CA GLN A 288 -42.94 12.05 -16.27
C GLN A 288 -41.45 12.46 -16.10
N SER A 289 -41.17 13.77 -16.08
CA SER A 289 -39.81 14.29 -15.82
C SER A 289 -39.31 13.97 -14.40
N GLN A 290 -40.19 14.04 -13.40
CA GLN A 290 -39.86 13.70 -12.01
C GLN A 290 -39.63 12.19 -11.82
N VAL A 291 -40.39 11.35 -12.54
CA VAL A 291 -40.20 9.88 -12.54
C VAL A 291 -38.80 9.51 -13.05
N LEU A 292 -38.38 10.09 -14.18
CA LEU A 292 -37.05 9.86 -14.77
C LEU A 292 -35.92 10.39 -13.87
N SER A 293 -36.11 11.54 -13.24
CA SER A 293 -35.16 12.11 -12.28
C SER A 293 -34.99 11.19 -11.06
N ALA A 294 -36.10 10.74 -10.45
CA ALA A 294 -36.08 9.82 -9.32
C ALA A 294 -35.41 8.48 -9.67
N ALA A 295 -35.66 7.95 -10.87
CA ALA A 295 -35.00 6.74 -11.37
C ALA A 295 -33.48 6.90 -11.47
N THR A 296 -33.03 8.06 -11.93
CA THR A 296 -31.60 8.39 -12.07
C THR A 296 -30.92 8.49 -10.71
N ILE A 297 -31.57 9.11 -9.73
CA ILE A 297 -31.10 9.21 -8.35
C ILE A 297 -30.99 7.82 -7.72
N VAL A 298 -32.03 6.99 -7.83
CA VAL A 298 -32.03 5.62 -7.30
C VAL A 298 -30.90 4.80 -7.93
N ALA A 299 -30.76 4.81 -9.26
CA ALA A 299 -29.71 4.07 -9.96
C ALA A 299 -28.30 4.54 -9.56
N LYS A 300 -28.10 5.85 -9.40
CA LYS A 300 -26.81 6.42 -8.96
C LYS A 300 -26.42 5.93 -7.57
N HIS A 301 -27.32 6.06 -6.59
CA HIS A 301 -27.00 5.74 -5.19
C HIS A 301 -26.95 4.23 -4.93
N THR A 302 -27.80 3.43 -5.57
CA THR A 302 -27.74 1.95 -5.46
C THR A 302 -26.47 1.38 -6.09
N SER A 303 -26.02 1.92 -7.23
CA SER A 303 -24.73 1.58 -7.83
C SER A 303 -23.55 1.94 -6.91
N ALA A 304 -23.60 3.13 -6.28
CA ALA A 304 -22.60 3.54 -5.29
C ALA A 304 -22.53 2.58 -4.09
N LEU A 305 -23.68 2.17 -3.54
CA LEU A 305 -23.77 1.18 -2.47
C LEU A 305 -23.19 -0.19 -2.88
N CYS A 306 -23.52 -0.67 -4.09
CA CYS A 306 -23.00 -1.93 -4.62
C CYS A 306 -21.46 -1.89 -4.77
N ASN A 307 -20.92 -0.77 -5.25
CA ASN A 307 -19.48 -0.57 -5.36
C ASN A 307 -18.79 -0.53 -4.00
N ALA A 308 -19.37 0.17 -3.02
CA ALA A 308 -18.85 0.21 -1.65
C ALA A 308 -18.83 -1.19 -1.02
N CYS A 309 -19.89 -2.00 -1.19
CA CYS A 309 -19.94 -3.38 -0.72
C CYS A 309 -18.91 -4.27 -1.40
N ARG A 310 -18.68 -4.08 -2.71
CA ARG A 310 -17.65 -4.82 -3.45
C ARG A 310 -16.26 -4.53 -2.89
N LEU A 311 -15.95 -3.26 -2.63
CA LEU A 311 -14.69 -2.85 -2.03
C LEU A 311 -14.52 -3.44 -0.61
N ALA A 312 -15.54 -3.28 0.24
CA ALA A 312 -15.56 -3.86 1.59
C ALA A 312 -15.32 -5.38 1.58
N SER A 313 -15.96 -6.11 0.65
CA SER A 313 -15.79 -7.56 0.50
C SER A 313 -14.38 -7.99 0.08
N SER A 314 -13.64 -7.11 -0.62
CA SER A 314 -12.27 -7.38 -1.05
C SER A 314 -11.23 -7.11 0.04
N GLN A 315 -11.54 -6.19 0.97
CA GLN A 315 -10.64 -5.77 2.05
C GLN A 315 -10.88 -6.51 3.36
N THR A 316 -12.02 -7.19 3.51
CA THR A 316 -12.35 -8.01 4.69
C THR A 316 -11.61 -9.35 4.71
N SER A 317 -10.98 -9.67 5.85
CA SER A 317 -10.39 -10.99 6.14
C SER A 317 -11.42 -12.01 6.66
N ASN A 318 -12.54 -11.56 7.22
CA ASN A 318 -13.63 -12.40 7.72
C ASN A 318 -14.50 -12.98 6.57
N ALA A 319 -14.42 -14.30 6.38
CA ALA A 319 -15.14 -15.00 5.31
C ALA A 319 -16.68 -14.87 5.40
N VAL A 320 -17.25 -14.67 6.60
CA VAL A 320 -18.70 -14.51 6.80
C VAL A 320 -19.16 -13.12 6.38
N ALA A 321 -18.48 -12.07 6.85
CA ALA A 321 -18.76 -10.69 6.47
C ALA A 321 -18.59 -10.48 4.95
N LYS A 322 -17.56 -11.10 4.35
CA LYS A 322 -17.35 -11.09 2.89
C LYS A 322 -18.55 -11.64 2.12
N ARG A 323 -19.09 -12.79 2.53
CA ARG A 323 -20.28 -13.38 1.90
C ARG A 323 -21.50 -12.48 2.06
N GLN A 324 -21.67 -11.89 3.24
CA GLN A 324 -22.80 -11.02 3.53
C GLN A 324 -22.77 -9.74 2.68
N PHE A 325 -21.63 -9.06 2.53
CA PHE A 325 -21.50 -7.89 1.65
C PHE A 325 -21.83 -8.20 0.20
N VAL A 326 -21.35 -9.33 -0.33
CA VAL A 326 -21.65 -9.76 -1.71
C VAL A 326 -23.13 -10.06 -1.88
N GLN A 327 -23.76 -10.71 -0.90
CA GLN A 327 -25.18 -11.05 -0.95
C GLN A 327 -26.07 -9.80 -0.87
N SER A 328 -25.80 -8.88 0.06
CA SER A 328 -26.55 -7.63 0.19
C SER A 328 -26.42 -6.74 -1.06
N ALA A 329 -25.23 -6.66 -1.66
CA ALA A 329 -25.04 -5.93 -2.92
C ALA A 329 -25.85 -6.55 -4.07
N LYS A 330 -25.89 -7.88 -4.16
CA LYS A 330 -26.69 -8.59 -5.16
C LYS A 330 -28.19 -8.36 -4.97
N GLU A 331 -28.66 -8.34 -3.73
CA GLU A 331 -30.04 -8.08 -3.40
C GLU A 331 -30.47 -6.65 -3.79
N VAL A 332 -29.67 -5.64 -3.42
CA VAL A 332 -29.87 -4.24 -3.83
C VAL A 332 -29.87 -4.10 -5.36
N ALA A 333 -28.94 -4.75 -6.07
CA ALA A 333 -28.89 -4.71 -7.53
C ALA A 333 -30.15 -5.34 -8.17
N ASN A 334 -30.61 -6.48 -7.64
CA ASN A 334 -31.80 -7.17 -8.15
C ASN A 334 -33.08 -6.36 -7.93
N THR A 335 -33.29 -5.82 -6.72
CA THR A 335 -34.47 -5.00 -6.42
C THR A 335 -34.44 -3.69 -7.20
N THR A 336 -33.26 -3.07 -7.38
CA THR A 336 -33.08 -1.90 -8.25
C THR A 336 -33.45 -2.20 -9.69
N ALA A 337 -32.98 -3.33 -10.26
CA ALA A 337 -33.31 -3.71 -11.63
C ALA A 337 -34.82 -3.94 -11.82
N ASN A 338 -35.50 -4.53 -10.83
CA ASN A 338 -36.95 -4.72 -10.86
C ASN A 338 -37.72 -3.39 -10.79
N LEU A 339 -37.25 -2.43 -9.98
CA LEU A 339 -37.82 -1.09 -9.93
C LEU A 339 -37.60 -0.34 -11.26
N VAL A 340 -36.40 -0.39 -11.84
CA VAL A 340 -36.10 0.25 -13.13
C VAL A 340 -36.95 -0.33 -14.26
N LYS A 341 -37.23 -1.64 -14.27
CA LYS A 341 -38.17 -2.25 -15.23
C LYS A 341 -39.59 -1.68 -15.07
N SER A 342 -40.05 -1.53 -13.83
CA SER A 342 -41.37 -0.96 -13.53
C SER A 342 -41.46 0.52 -13.92
N ILE A 343 -40.38 1.28 -13.71
CA ILE A 343 -40.27 2.67 -14.14
C ILE A 343 -40.31 2.79 -15.67
N LYS A 344 -39.60 1.93 -16.41
CA LYS A 344 -39.65 1.92 -17.88
C LYS A 344 -41.05 1.61 -18.41
N ALA A 345 -41.78 0.71 -17.75
CA ALA A 345 -43.17 0.43 -18.09
C ALA A 345 -44.09 1.64 -17.81
N LEU A 346 -43.85 2.36 -16.72
CA LEU A 346 -44.57 3.59 -16.37
C LEU A 346 -44.25 4.75 -17.33
N ASP A 347 -43.01 4.86 -17.79
CA ASP A 347 -42.57 5.86 -18.78
C ASP A 347 -43.17 5.62 -20.17
N GLY A 348 -43.31 4.36 -20.58
CA GLY A 348 -43.95 3.99 -21.84
C GLY A 348 -45.48 4.12 -21.84
N ALA A 349 -46.13 3.87 -20.70
CA ALA A 349 -47.58 4.00 -20.54
C ALA A 349 -47.93 4.50 -19.13
N PHE A 350 -48.26 5.79 -19.05
CA PHE A 350 -48.54 6.49 -17.80
C PHE A 350 -49.95 6.17 -17.25
N THR A 351 -50.13 4.92 -16.81
CA THR A 351 -51.40 4.38 -16.30
C THR A 351 -51.37 4.16 -14.79
N GLN A 352 -52.53 4.21 -14.15
CA GLN A 352 -52.69 3.98 -12.71
C GLN A 352 -52.17 2.58 -12.30
N GLU A 353 -52.37 1.55 -13.13
CA GLU A 353 -51.91 0.19 -12.89
C GLU A 353 -50.37 0.08 -12.90
N ASN A 354 -49.69 0.73 -13.86
CA ASN A 354 -48.23 0.76 -13.90
C ASN A 354 -47.64 1.55 -12.72
N ARG A 355 -48.36 2.56 -12.24
CA ARG A 355 -47.98 3.33 -11.04
C ARG A 355 -48.09 2.49 -9.78
N GLU A 356 -49.14 1.69 -9.63
CA GLU A 356 -49.27 0.73 -8.53
C GLU A 356 -48.18 -0.34 -8.56
N LYS A 357 -47.82 -0.86 -9.73
CA LYS A 357 -46.68 -1.78 -9.89
C LYS A 357 -45.34 -1.13 -9.50
N CYS A 358 -45.12 0.13 -9.88
CA CYS A 358 -43.93 0.88 -9.46
C CYS A 358 -43.91 1.11 -7.94
N LYS A 359 -45.04 1.46 -7.33
CA LYS A 359 -45.20 1.61 -5.87
C LYS A 359 -44.97 0.28 -5.13
N ALA A 360 -45.40 -0.84 -5.68
CA ALA A 360 -45.14 -2.15 -5.08
C ALA A 360 -43.64 -2.52 -5.15
N ALA A 361 -42.93 -2.08 -6.20
CA ALA A 361 -41.51 -2.35 -6.39
C ALA A 361 -40.57 -1.48 -5.52
N THR A 362 -41.03 -0.34 -4.98
CA THR A 362 -40.18 0.52 -4.12
C THR A 362 -39.97 -0.07 -2.72
N GLY A 363 -40.96 -0.76 -2.14
CA GLY A 363 -40.86 -1.36 -0.81
C GLY A 363 -39.67 -2.31 -0.64
N PRO A 364 -39.54 -3.36 -1.48
CA PRO A 364 -38.41 -4.30 -1.41
C PRO A 364 -37.04 -3.65 -1.60
N LEU A 365 -36.95 -2.56 -2.37
CA LEU A 365 -35.70 -1.82 -2.53
C LEU A 365 -35.32 -1.08 -1.24
N ILE A 366 -36.29 -0.39 -0.61
CA ILE A 366 -36.06 0.32 0.65
C ILE A 366 -35.61 -0.66 1.73
N GLU A 367 -36.28 -1.81 1.85
CA GLU A 367 -35.93 -2.84 2.83
C GLU A 367 -34.51 -3.42 2.60
N ALA A 368 -34.15 -3.71 1.35
CA ALA A 368 -32.80 -4.20 1.03
C ALA A 368 -31.71 -3.16 1.36
N VAL A 369 -31.97 -1.88 1.10
CA VAL A 369 -31.04 -0.79 1.39
C VAL A 369 -30.96 -0.50 2.90
N ASP A 370 -32.08 -0.57 3.63
CA ASP A 370 -32.12 -0.44 5.10
C ASP A 370 -31.33 -1.56 5.79
N ASN A 371 -31.54 -2.82 5.37
CA ASN A 371 -30.81 -3.97 5.89
C ASN A 371 -29.30 -3.86 5.63
N LEU A 372 -28.92 -3.43 4.43
CA LEU A 372 -27.51 -3.16 4.10
C LEU A 372 -26.92 -2.04 4.96
N THR A 373 -27.67 -0.95 5.16
CA THR A 373 -27.22 0.20 5.97
C THR A 373 -27.06 -0.20 7.44
N ALA A 374 -27.98 -1.02 7.98
CA ALA A 374 -27.89 -1.53 9.34
C ALA A 374 -26.66 -2.44 9.52
N PHE A 375 -26.39 -3.34 8.56
CA PHE A 375 -25.20 -4.18 8.58
C PHE A 375 -23.90 -3.36 8.48
N ALA A 376 -23.87 -2.36 7.59
CA ALA A 376 -22.73 -1.44 7.45
C ALA A 376 -22.51 -0.53 8.67
N SER A 377 -23.51 -0.40 9.54
CA SER A 377 -23.42 0.40 10.78
C SER A 377 -22.85 -0.39 11.97
N ASN A 378 -22.46 -1.65 11.80
CA ASN A 378 -21.86 -2.45 12.86
C ASN A 378 -20.49 -1.88 13.27
N PRO A 379 -20.17 -1.70 14.57
CA PRO A 379 -18.91 -1.11 15.02
C PRO A 379 -17.65 -1.85 14.54
N GLU A 380 -17.75 -3.14 14.22
CA GLU A 380 -16.65 -3.93 13.66
C GLU A 380 -16.18 -3.46 12.28
N PHE A 381 -17.00 -2.69 11.55
CA PHE A 381 -16.67 -2.13 10.24
C PHE A 381 -16.41 -0.63 10.27
N ALA A 382 -16.57 0.01 11.44
CA ALA A 382 -16.38 1.43 11.61
C ALA A 382 -14.89 1.80 11.61
N SER A 383 -14.60 3.04 11.24
CA SER A 383 -13.24 3.57 11.36
C SER A 383 -12.81 3.61 12.83
N ILE A 384 -11.60 3.13 13.08
CA ILE A 384 -10.91 3.33 14.35
C ILE A 384 -10.07 4.59 14.19
N PRO A 385 -10.35 5.68 14.92
CA PRO A 385 -9.57 6.91 14.83
C PRO A 385 -8.10 6.65 15.14
N ALA A 386 -7.21 7.45 14.55
CA ALA A 386 -5.80 7.39 14.93
C ALA A 386 -5.62 7.86 16.37
N HIS A 387 -4.71 7.20 17.09
CA HIS A 387 -4.18 7.74 18.34
C HIS A 387 -2.88 8.47 17.99
N ILE A 388 -2.93 9.79 17.96
CA ILE A 388 -1.78 10.64 17.68
C ILE A 388 -1.16 11.06 19.02
N SER A 389 0.14 10.86 19.17
CA SER A 389 0.90 11.27 20.34
C SER A 389 0.95 12.80 20.48
N PRO A 390 1.19 13.36 21.68
CA PRO A 390 1.41 14.79 21.86
C PRO A 390 2.53 15.34 20.95
N GLU A 391 3.58 14.55 20.75
CA GLU A 391 4.70 14.86 19.87
C GLU A 391 4.27 14.88 18.39
N GLY A 392 3.46 13.92 17.95
CA GLY A 392 2.85 13.91 16.62
C GLY A 392 1.92 15.11 16.38
N HIS A 393 1.13 15.49 17.38
CA HIS A 393 0.32 16.72 17.35
C HIS A 393 1.20 17.98 17.21
N ALA A 394 2.31 18.06 17.96
CA ALA A 394 3.25 19.17 17.85
C ALA A 394 3.95 19.23 16.48
N ALA A 395 4.21 18.08 15.86
CA ALA A 395 4.84 17.99 14.54
C ALA A 395 3.90 18.47 13.41
N MET A 396 2.60 18.20 13.50
CA MET A 396 1.62 18.60 12.48
C MET A 396 1.09 20.03 12.64
N GLU A 397 1.16 20.61 13.85
CA GLU A 397 0.63 21.96 14.17
C GLU A 397 1.09 23.06 13.18
N PRO A 398 2.36 23.14 12.75
CA PRO A 398 2.78 24.17 11.78
C PRO A 398 2.09 24.05 10.42
N ILE A 399 1.75 22.83 9.98
CA ILE A 399 1.03 22.58 8.72
C ILE A 399 -0.43 23.04 8.89
N VAL A 400 -1.07 22.61 9.98
CA VAL A 400 -2.47 22.95 10.30
C VAL A 400 -2.65 24.46 10.44
N ALA A 401 -1.79 25.13 11.20
CA ALA A 401 -1.87 26.57 11.42
C ALA A 401 -1.71 27.38 10.10
N ALA A 402 -0.81 26.93 9.21
CA ALA A 402 -0.64 27.55 7.90
C ALA A 402 -1.88 27.36 7.01
N ALA A 403 -2.46 26.15 7.00
CA ALA A 403 -3.69 25.85 6.26
C ALA A 403 -4.92 26.59 6.79
N GLN A 404 -5.06 26.73 8.11
CA GLN A 404 -6.13 27.51 8.74
C GLN A 404 -6.01 28.99 8.36
N THR A 405 -4.81 29.57 8.47
CA THR A 405 -4.54 30.97 8.06
C THR A 405 -4.87 31.20 6.59
N MET A 406 -4.52 30.25 5.72
CA MET A 406 -4.84 30.26 4.29
C MET A 406 -6.36 30.27 4.07
N LEU A 407 -7.09 29.38 4.72
CA LEU A 407 -8.53 29.23 4.57
C LEU A 407 -9.29 30.47 5.07
N GLU A 408 -8.91 31.01 6.23
CA GLU A 408 -9.48 32.24 6.79
C GLU A 408 -9.24 33.45 5.89
N SER A 409 -8.00 33.62 5.41
CA SER A 409 -7.63 34.73 4.53
C SER A 409 -8.36 34.63 3.19
N SER A 410 -8.56 33.42 2.67
CA SER A 410 -9.28 33.17 1.41
C SER A 410 -10.78 33.38 1.56
N THR A 411 -11.35 33.03 2.71
CA THR A 411 -12.75 33.34 3.06
C THR A 411 -12.96 34.86 3.07
N GLY A 412 -12.04 35.61 3.69
CA GLY A 412 -12.04 37.08 3.66
C GLY A 412 -11.89 37.66 2.25
N LEU A 413 -11.06 37.04 1.39
CA LEU A 413 -10.92 37.42 -0.01
C LEU A 413 -12.24 37.28 -0.78
N ILE A 414 -12.94 36.15 -0.65
CA ILE A 414 -14.21 35.90 -1.35
C ILE A 414 -15.32 36.82 -0.83
N GLN A 415 -15.38 37.06 0.48
CA GLN A 415 -16.31 38.04 1.06
C GLN A 415 -16.07 39.46 0.53
N THR A 416 -14.81 39.86 0.42
CA THR A 416 -14.44 41.17 -0.15
C THR A 416 -14.79 41.23 -1.64
N ALA A 417 -14.49 40.18 -2.40
CA ALA A 417 -14.84 40.05 -3.82
C ALA A 417 -16.35 40.11 -4.06
N ARG A 418 -17.17 39.50 -3.19
CA ARG A 418 -18.64 39.57 -3.23
C ARG A 418 -19.15 41.01 -3.15
N SER A 419 -18.53 41.85 -2.33
CA SER A 419 -18.89 43.26 -2.21
C SER A 419 -18.48 44.06 -3.46
N LEU A 420 -17.32 43.75 -4.05
CA LEU A 420 -16.83 44.36 -5.29
C LEU A 420 -17.64 43.97 -6.52
N ALA A 421 -18.27 42.79 -6.54
CA ALA A 421 -19.19 42.38 -7.60
C ALA A 421 -20.42 43.30 -7.69
N VAL A 422 -20.83 43.92 -6.57
CA VAL A 422 -21.94 44.89 -6.52
C VAL A 422 -21.43 46.32 -6.71
N ASN A 423 -20.28 46.65 -6.13
CA ASN A 423 -19.69 47.98 -6.20
C ASN A 423 -18.23 47.96 -6.68
N PRO A 424 -17.99 47.88 -8.00
CA PRO A 424 -16.64 47.76 -8.57
C PRO A 424 -15.75 48.99 -8.37
N LYS A 425 -16.32 50.14 -8.01
CA LYS A 425 -15.62 51.44 -7.96
C LYS A 425 -15.16 51.84 -6.58
N ASP A 426 -15.25 50.97 -5.58
CA ASP A 426 -14.91 51.29 -4.19
C ASP A 426 -13.41 51.11 -3.86
N PRO A 427 -12.61 52.19 -3.78
CA PRO A 427 -11.16 52.09 -3.58
C PRO A 427 -10.67 51.41 -2.28
N PRO A 428 -11.28 51.62 -1.09
CA PRO A 428 -10.84 50.94 0.13
C PRO A 428 -11.00 49.42 0.04
N THR A 429 -12.09 48.93 -0.56
CA THR A 429 -12.36 47.50 -0.71
C THR A 429 -11.36 46.81 -1.63
N TRP A 430 -10.86 47.49 -2.67
CA TRP A 430 -9.74 46.99 -3.48
C TRP A 430 -8.42 46.85 -2.72
N SER A 431 -8.14 47.76 -1.78
CA SER A 431 -6.96 47.68 -0.91
C SER A 431 -7.04 46.46 0.01
N VAL A 432 -8.23 46.21 0.59
CA VAL A 432 -8.50 45.05 1.44
C VAL A 432 -8.36 43.73 0.65
N LEU A 433 -8.90 43.68 -0.58
CA LEU A 433 -8.77 42.51 -1.45
C LEU A 433 -7.29 42.18 -1.75
N ALA A 434 -6.49 43.20 -2.06
CA ALA A 434 -5.05 43.03 -2.29
C ALA A 434 -4.30 42.58 -1.03
N GLY A 435 -4.73 43.06 0.15
CA GLY A 435 -4.24 42.60 1.45
C GLY A 435 -4.49 41.10 1.66
N HIS A 436 -5.74 40.66 1.51
CA HIS A 436 -6.09 39.24 1.61
C HIS A 436 -5.32 38.39 0.58
N SER A 437 -5.19 38.87 -0.66
CA SER A 437 -4.44 38.16 -1.70
C SER A 437 -2.97 37.93 -1.35
N ARG A 438 -2.31 38.91 -0.71
CA ARG A 438 -0.94 38.76 -0.23
C ARG A 438 -0.86 37.74 0.91
N THR A 439 -1.74 37.84 1.90
CA THR A 439 -1.77 36.90 3.04
C THR A 439 -2.01 35.47 2.57
N VAL A 440 -2.93 35.25 1.62
CA VAL A 440 -3.17 33.92 1.01
C VAL A 440 -1.89 33.41 0.36
N SER A 441 -1.24 34.21 -0.48
CA SER A 441 0.01 33.81 -1.16
C SER A 441 1.13 33.45 -0.18
N ASP A 442 1.30 34.22 0.89
CA ASP A 442 2.34 33.98 1.90
C ASP A 442 2.02 32.75 2.77
N SER A 443 0.75 32.53 3.11
CA SER A 443 0.30 31.35 3.85
C SER A 443 0.50 30.06 3.05
N ILE A 444 0.27 30.08 1.72
CA ILE A 444 0.52 28.94 0.83
C ILE A 444 2.02 28.62 0.76
N LYS A 445 2.89 29.62 0.61
CA LYS A 445 4.34 29.40 0.63
C LYS A 445 4.76 28.77 1.95
N LYS A 446 4.26 29.30 3.07
CA LYS A 446 4.55 28.77 4.40
C LYS A 446 4.04 27.33 4.56
N LEU A 447 2.84 27.03 4.04
CA LEU A 447 2.29 25.68 4.03
C LEU A 447 3.18 24.70 3.27
N ILE A 448 3.60 25.05 2.04
CA ILE A 448 4.49 24.20 1.22
C ILE A 448 5.85 24.00 1.92
N THR A 449 6.44 25.05 2.49
CA THR A 449 7.69 24.94 3.24
C THR A 449 7.52 24.03 4.45
N ASN A 450 6.49 24.23 5.26
CA ASN A 450 6.22 23.41 6.45
C ASN A 450 5.99 21.94 6.10
N MET A 451 5.26 21.66 5.01
CA MET A 451 5.06 20.29 4.53
C MET A 451 6.40 19.66 4.10
N ARG A 452 7.30 20.39 3.45
CA ARG A 452 8.61 19.83 3.06
C ARG A 452 9.52 19.61 4.26
N GLU A 453 9.56 20.52 5.22
CA GLU A 453 10.39 20.43 6.42
C GLU A 453 9.90 19.36 7.41
N LYS A 454 8.59 19.10 7.43
CA LYS A 454 7.97 18.09 8.30
C LYS A 454 7.69 16.78 7.58
N ALA A 455 8.43 16.48 6.51
CA ALA A 455 8.25 15.22 5.80
C ALA A 455 8.50 14.01 6.74
N PRO A 456 7.61 13.01 6.75
CA PRO A 456 7.76 11.81 7.58
C PRO A 456 9.12 11.14 7.40
N GLY A 457 9.74 10.73 8.51
CA GLY A 457 11.03 10.02 8.53
C GLY A 457 12.27 10.90 8.40
N GLN A 458 12.17 12.19 8.05
CA GLN A 458 13.35 13.05 7.88
C GLN A 458 14.08 13.31 9.20
N ARG A 459 13.31 13.63 10.26
CA ARG A 459 13.88 13.91 11.58
C ARG A 459 14.52 12.64 12.17
N GLU A 460 13.83 11.52 12.06
CA GLU A 460 14.32 10.23 12.54
C GLU A 460 15.60 9.82 11.81
N CYS A 461 15.71 10.12 10.51
CA CYS A 461 16.96 9.98 9.76
C CYS A 461 18.07 10.88 10.31
N ASP A 462 17.79 12.15 10.62
CA ASP A 462 18.77 13.06 11.21
C ASP A 462 19.27 12.56 12.57
N ASP A 463 18.36 12.17 13.46
CA ASP A 463 18.68 11.62 14.78
C ASP A 463 19.53 10.34 14.64
N ALA A 464 19.17 9.44 13.72
CA ALA A 464 19.93 8.21 13.44
C ALA A 464 21.32 8.48 12.84
N ILE A 465 21.45 9.49 11.98
CA ILE A 465 22.74 9.94 11.43
C ILE A 465 23.64 10.45 12.56
N GLU A 466 23.12 11.22 13.51
CA GLU A 466 23.89 11.67 14.68
C GLU A 466 24.39 10.50 15.53
N VAL A 467 23.53 9.51 15.79
CA VAL A 467 23.90 8.28 16.53
C VAL A 467 25.02 7.52 15.82
N LEU A 468 24.92 7.29 14.51
CA LEU A 468 25.96 6.59 13.74
C LEU A 468 27.27 7.37 13.72
N ASN A 469 27.23 8.70 13.59
CA ASN A 469 28.44 9.52 13.70
C ASN A 469 29.09 9.42 15.08
N GLY A 470 28.30 9.31 16.16
CA GLY A 470 28.79 9.01 17.49
C GLY A 470 29.50 7.65 17.55
N CYS A 471 28.84 6.61 17.06
CA CYS A 471 29.36 5.25 16.99
C CYS A 471 30.70 5.17 16.23
N ILE A 472 30.81 5.82 15.07
CA ILE A 472 32.04 5.85 14.27
C ILE A 472 33.20 6.50 15.05
N ARG A 473 32.93 7.60 15.77
CA ARG A 473 33.96 8.27 16.60
C ARG A 473 34.43 7.37 17.75
N GLU A 474 33.55 6.57 18.35
CA GLU A 474 33.92 5.62 19.40
C GLU A 474 34.82 4.51 18.86
N VAL A 475 34.49 3.95 17.69
CA VAL A 475 35.36 2.96 17.03
C VAL A 475 36.72 3.57 16.68
N ASP A 476 36.76 4.79 16.14
CA ASP A 476 38.01 5.49 15.84
C ASP A 476 38.91 5.67 17.08
N GLN A 477 38.30 6.04 18.22
CA GLN A 477 39.02 6.16 19.49
C GLN A 477 39.55 4.80 19.96
N ALA A 478 38.75 3.73 19.84
CA ALA A 478 39.17 2.38 20.19
C ALA A 478 40.29 1.88 19.27
N SER A 479 40.22 2.14 17.97
CA SER A 479 41.26 1.81 16.99
C SER A 479 42.57 2.52 17.32
N LEU A 480 42.52 3.81 17.67
CA LEU A 480 43.70 4.57 18.11
C LEU A 480 44.30 4.00 19.41
N ALA A 481 43.45 3.62 20.37
CA ALA A 481 43.85 2.99 21.62
C ALA A 481 44.46 1.59 21.40
N ALA A 482 43.92 0.82 20.45
CA ALA A 482 44.44 -0.49 20.06
C ALA A 482 45.84 -0.38 19.43
N ILE A 483 46.02 0.54 18.47
CA ILE A 483 47.31 0.81 17.82
C ILE A 483 48.38 1.22 18.84
N SER A 484 47.99 2.03 19.83
CA SER A 484 48.90 2.47 20.89
C SER A 484 49.09 1.44 22.01
N GLN A 485 48.44 0.27 21.96
CA GLN A 485 48.43 -0.76 23.02
C GLN A 485 47.91 -0.25 24.38
N HIS A 486 47.02 0.74 24.37
CA HIS A 486 46.36 1.30 25.56
C HIS A 486 44.88 0.89 25.68
N LEU A 487 44.37 0.06 24.75
CA LEU A 487 43.00 -0.46 24.84
C LEU A 487 42.90 -1.44 26.02
N THR A 488 42.14 -1.06 27.05
CA THR A 488 42.02 -1.84 28.28
C THR A 488 41.08 -3.04 28.09
N PRO A 489 41.51 -4.27 28.42
CA PRO A 489 40.66 -5.45 28.33
C PRO A 489 39.44 -5.36 29.24
N ARG A 490 38.27 -5.73 28.71
CA ARG A 490 37.00 -5.74 29.44
C ARG A 490 36.82 -7.02 30.27
N GLU A 491 37.21 -7.01 31.55
CA GLU A 491 37.20 -8.21 32.43
C GLU A 491 35.80 -8.65 32.92
N ASP A 492 34.79 -7.79 32.81
CA ASP A 492 33.42 -7.97 33.34
C ASP A 492 32.55 -8.99 32.59
N ILE A 493 32.92 -9.31 31.35
CA ILE A 493 32.13 -10.13 30.41
C ILE A 493 32.99 -11.22 29.78
N SER A 494 32.45 -12.31 29.22
CA SER A 494 33.26 -13.32 28.52
C SER A 494 33.47 -12.93 27.05
N MET A 495 34.50 -13.48 26.40
CA MET A 495 34.70 -13.26 24.95
C MET A 495 33.57 -13.88 24.12
N GLU A 496 33.06 -15.04 24.53
CA GLU A 496 31.93 -15.72 23.90
C GLU A 496 30.66 -14.88 23.94
N THR A 497 30.32 -14.29 25.09
CA THR A 497 29.13 -13.43 25.22
C THR A 497 29.24 -12.13 24.42
N LEU A 498 30.45 -11.57 24.28
CA LEU A 498 30.68 -10.40 23.42
C LEU A 498 30.51 -10.77 21.94
N HIS A 499 31.01 -11.95 21.56
CA HIS A 499 30.88 -12.46 20.21
C HIS A 499 29.42 -12.71 19.81
N GLU A 500 28.65 -13.33 20.70
CA GLU A 500 27.21 -13.55 20.52
C GLU A 500 26.45 -12.22 20.39
N GLN A 501 26.78 -11.22 21.22
CA GLN A 501 26.19 -9.88 21.11
C GLN A 501 26.49 -9.21 19.77
N MET A 502 27.74 -9.30 19.28
CA MET A 502 28.10 -8.79 17.96
C MET A 502 27.33 -9.50 16.86
N ALA A 503 27.31 -10.83 16.87
CA ALA A 503 26.61 -11.64 15.87
C ALA A 503 25.10 -11.33 15.84
N ALA A 504 24.47 -11.20 17.01
CA ALA A 504 23.06 -10.84 17.13
C ALA A 504 22.78 -9.44 16.55
N SER A 505 23.57 -8.43 16.90
CA SER A 505 23.39 -7.08 16.34
C SER A 505 23.59 -7.05 14.83
N VAL A 506 24.62 -7.72 14.30
CA VAL A 506 24.86 -7.82 12.85
C VAL A 506 23.69 -8.51 12.14
N HIS A 507 23.14 -9.56 12.74
CA HIS A 507 21.97 -10.27 12.20
C HIS A 507 20.73 -9.38 12.13
N GLU A 508 20.42 -8.66 13.21
CA GLU A 508 19.28 -7.74 13.26
C GLU A 508 19.44 -6.58 12.26
N ILE A 509 20.65 -6.04 12.14
CA ILE A 509 20.98 -5.03 11.12
C ILE A 509 20.75 -5.61 9.71
N SER A 510 21.23 -6.82 9.43
CA SER A 510 21.05 -7.50 8.14
C SER A 510 19.57 -7.63 7.76
N ASN A 511 18.73 -8.04 8.72
CA ASN A 511 17.29 -8.22 8.52
C ASN A 511 16.56 -6.88 8.24
N LEU A 512 17.14 -5.73 8.60
CA LEU A 512 16.55 -4.41 8.40
C LEU A 512 16.99 -3.70 7.11
N ILE A 513 18.03 -4.18 6.41
CA ILE A 513 18.53 -3.56 5.18
C ILE A 513 17.40 -3.47 4.12
N ASP A 514 16.78 -4.61 3.79
CA ASP A 514 15.73 -4.64 2.77
C ASP A 514 14.48 -3.84 3.19
N PRO A 515 13.96 -3.95 4.44
CA PRO A 515 12.90 -3.08 4.94
C PRO A 515 13.19 -1.57 4.85
N VAL A 516 14.39 -1.12 5.21
CA VAL A 516 14.78 0.30 5.07
C VAL A 516 14.79 0.70 3.59
N ALA A 517 15.31 -0.14 2.70
CA ALA A 517 15.34 0.12 1.28
C ALA A 517 13.94 0.20 0.63
N VAL A 518 12.99 -0.64 1.06
CA VAL A 518 11.59 -0.55 0.63
C VAL A 518 10.97 0.75 1.15
N ALA A 519 11.16 1.07 2.42
CA ALA A 519 10.61 2.28 3.01
C ALA A 519 11.17 3.57 2.36
N ALA A 520 12.47 3.60 2.08
CA ALA A 520 13.14 4.69 1.38
C ALA A 520 12.63 4.91 -0.05
N ARG A 521 12.17 3.85 -0.73
CA ARG A 521 11.66 3.93 -2.11
C ARG A 521 10.19 4.31 -2.19
N SER A 522 9.35 3.90 -1.23
CA SER A 522 7.90 4.05 -1.38
C SER A 522 7.08 4.31 -0.12
N GLU A 523 7.65 4.21 1.09
CA GLU A 523 6.87 4.30 2.34
C GLU A 523 7.46 5.33 3.31
N ALA A 524 7.24 6.62 3.01
CA ALA A 524 7.74 7.74 3.83
C ALA A 524 7.36 7.63 5.32
N SER A 525 6.16 7.11 5.63
CA SER A 525 5.70 6.94 7.01
C SER A 525 6.41 5.82 7.77
N GLN A 526 6.94 4.81 7.08
CA GLN A 526 7.67 3.70 7.70
C GLN A 526 9.17 3.95 7.77
N LEU A 527 9.69 4.85 6.93
CA LEU A 527 11.12 5.13 6.83
C LEU A 527 11.73 5.50 8.19
N GLY A 528 11.11 6.42 8.92
CA GLY A 528 11.59 6.84 10.24
C GLY A 528 11.70 5.69 11.23
N HIS A 529 10.66 4.85 11.33
CA HIS A 529 10.69 3.69 12.23
C HIS A 529 11.80 2.70 11.88
N LYS A 530 11.97 2.38 10.59
CA LYS A 530 12.99 1.41 10.15
C LYS A 530 14.39 1.94 10.36
N VAL A 531 14.62 3.22 10.11
CA VAL A 531 15.92 3.88 10.32
C VAL A 531 16.27 3.98 11.80
N SER A 532 15.34 4.39 12.67
CA SER A 532 15.56 4.40 14.12
C SER A 532 15.82 3.00 14.66
N GLN A 533 15.09 1.99 14.19
CA GLN A 533 15.32 0.60 14.58
C GLN A 533 16.72 0.15 14.17
N MET A 534 17.14 0.41 12.93
CA MET A 534 18.48 0.06 12.45
C MET A 534 19.59 0.74 13.27
N ALA A 535 19.46 2.05 13.54
CA ALA A 535 20.44 2.81 14.33
C ALA A 535 20.58 2.29 15.77
N SER A 536 19.50 1.80 16.37
CA SER A 536 19.50 1.31 17.76
C SER A 536 20.39 0.08 17.99
N TYR A 537 20.72 -0.69 16.95
CA TYR A 537 21.60 -1.85 17.04
C TYR A 537 23.09 -1.50 16.95
N PHE A 538 23.45 -0.28 16.53
CA PHE A 538 24.86 0.11 16.39
C PHE A 538 25.55 0.37 17.71
N GLU A 539 24.90 1.02 18.68
CA GLU A 539 25.47 1.24 20.01
C GLU A 539 25.90 -0.07 20.70
N PRO A 540 25.02 -1.11 20.83
CA PRO A 540 25.45 -2.38 21.40
C PRO A 540 26.49 -3.10 20.53
N LEU A 541 26.42 -3.00 19.20
CA LEU A 541 27.44 -3.56 18.30
C LEU A 541 28.82 -2.95 18.55
N ILE A 542 28.93 -1.62 18.62
CA ILE A 542 30.19 -0.91 18.84
C ILE A 542 30.77 -1.28 20.21
N MET A 543 29.95 -1.25 21.27
CA MET A 543 30.41 -1.63 22.60
C MET A 543 30.93 -3.08 22.65
N ALA A 544 30.25 -3.99 21.95
CA ALA A 544 30.67 -5.39 21.87
C ALA A 544 31.94 -5.56 21.02
N ALA A 545 32.06 -4.84 19.90
CA ALA A 545 33.25 -4.82 19.03
C ALA A 545 34.50 -4.34 19.77
N ILE A 546 34.41 -3.22 20.49
CA ILE A 546 35.50 -2.68 21.31
C ILE A 546 35.87 -3.68 22.41
N GLY A 547 34.88 -4.29 23.06
CA GLY A 547 35.09 -5.33 24.06
C GLY A 547 35.81 -6.56 23.50
N THR A 548 35.39 -7.06 22.33
CA THR A 548 36.02 -8.19 21.63
C THR A 548 37.45 -7.84 21.24
N ALA A 549 37.67 -6.69 20.60
CA ALA A 549 38.99 -6.21 20.20
C ALA A 549 39.94 -6.08 21.40
N SER A 550 39.46 -5.63 22.57
CA SER A 550 40.27 -5.51 23.79
C SER A 550 40.84 -6.84 24.32
N LYS A 551 40.24 -7.97 23.93
CA LYS A 551 40.64 -9.32 24.37
C LYS A 551 41.44 -10.10 23.32
N ILE A 552 41.46 -9.62 22.08
CA ILE A 552 42.20 -10.27 21.01
C ILE A 552 43.70 -9.98 21.19
N LEU A 553 44.49 -11.05 21.27
CA LEU A 553 45.95 -10.97 21.41
C LEU A 553 46.66 -10.61 20.09
N SER A 554 46.09 -11.02 18.96
CA SER A 554 46.63 -10.75 17.63
C SER A 554 46.28 -9.33 17.20
N SER A 555 47.28 -8.44 17.10
CA SER A 555 47.08 -7.07 16.62
C SER A 555 46.41 -7.02 15.24
N GLN A 556 46.68 -8.00 14.37
CA GLN A 556 46.04 -8.08 13.05
C GLN A 556 44.54 -8.39 13.15
N GLN A 557 44.13 -9.37 13.97
CA GLN A 557 42.71 -9.69 14.15
C GLN A 557 41.97 -8.62 14.96
N GLN A 558 42.65 -8.00 15.93
CA GLN A 558 42.13 -6.90 16.72
C GLN A 558 41.74 -5.72 15.83
N MET A 559 42.64 -5.32 14.92
CA MET A 559 42.34 -4.26 13.96
C MET A 559 41.30 -4.68 12.92
N ALA A 560 41.32 -5.92 12.43
CA ALA A 560 40.32 -6.40 11.47
C ALA A 560 38.89 -6.28 12.01
N VAL A 561 38.65 -6.63 13.27
CA VAL A 561 37.33 -6.48 13.92
C VAL A 561 36.90 -5.03 13.99
N LEU A 562 37.79 -4.12 14.41
CA LEU A 562 37.47 -2.69 14.54
C LEU A 562 37.26 -2.02 13.17
N ASP A 563 38.12 -2.32 12.20
CA ASP A 563 38.06 -1.75 10.85
C ASP A 563 36.77 -2.17 10.14
N GLN A 564 36.38 -3.45 10.21
CA GLN A 564 35.13 -3.90 9.59
C GLN A 564 33.88 -3.43 10.33
N THR A 565 33.94 -3.32 11.67
CA THR A 565 32.85 -2.69 12.43
C THR A 565 32.65 -1.24 12.01
N LYS A 566 33.76 -0.51 11.79
CA LYS A 566 33.73 0.84 11.24
C LYS A 566 33.17 0.86 9.82
N THR A 567 33.62 -0.02 8.93
CA THR A 567 33.09 -0.12 7.56
C THR A 567 31.58 -0.34 7.57
N LEU A 568 31.06 -1.24 8.42
CA LEU A 568 29.61 -1.46 8.55
C LEU A 568 28.87 -0.20 9.01
N ALA A 569 29.41 0.55 9.98
CA ALA A 569 28.83 1.80 10.44
C ALA A 569 28.86 2.91 9.37
N GLU A 570 29.94 3.01 8.58
CA GLU A 570 30.06 3.94 7.45
C GLU A 570 29.11 3.59 6.30
N SER A 571 28.96 2.30 5.98
CA SER A 571 27.99 1.81 4.99
C SER A 571 26.56 2.10 5.43
N ALA A 572 26.23 1.89 6.71
CA ALA A 572 24.94 2.25 7.26
C ALA A 572 24.68 3.75 7.20
N LEU A 573 25.69 4.57 7.52
CA LEU A 573 25.60 6.02 7.44
C LEU A 573 25.31 6.49 6.00
N GLN A 574 25.99 5.92 5.01
CA GLN A 574 25.74 6.20 3.59
C GLN A 574 24.34 5.77 3.16
N MET A 575 23.86 4.61 3.65
CA MET A 575 22.50 4.16 3.43
C MET A 575 21.47 5.11 4.05
N LEU A 576 21.73 5.66 5.24
CA LEU A 576 20.85 6.66 5.85
C LEU A 576 20.80 7.97 5.07
N TYR A 577 21.93 8.45 4.53
CA TYR A 577 21.93 9.64 3.68
C TYR A 577 21.10 9.44 2.41
N THR A 578 21.32 8.33 1.70
CA THR A 578 20.57 8.02 0.48
C THR A 578 19.09 7.75 0.77
N ALA A 579 18.77 7.07 1.87
CA ALA A 579 17.39 6.84 2.30
C ALA A 579 16.68 8.14 2.69
N LYS A 580 17.38 9.06 3.38
CA LYS A 580 16.89 10.41 3.69
C LYS A 580 16.60 11.22 2.42
N GLU A 581 17.51 11.21 1.46
CA GLU A 581 17.35 11.93 0.19
C GLU A 581 16.23 11.34 -0.68
N ALA A 582 16.06 10.01 -0.69
CA ALA A 582 14.95 9.33 -1.35
C ALA A 582 13.61 9.61 -0.66
N GLY A 583 13.61 9.67 0.67
CA GLY A 583 12.51 10.14 1.51
C GLY A 583 11.22 9.33 1.43
N GLY A 584 11.23 8.13 0.83
CA GLY A 584 10.01 7.37 0.56
C GLY A 584 9.22 7.86 -0.66
N ASN A 585 9.87 8.58 -1.58
CA ASN A 585 9.24 9.11 -2.78
C ASN A 585 9.44 8.19 -4.00
N PRO A 586 8.39 7.51 -4.49
CA PRO A 586 8.51 6.62 -5.66
C PRO A 586 8.85 7.36 -6.96
N LYS A 587 8.66 8.69 -7.02
CA LYS A 587 9.00 9.51 -8.19
C LYS A 587 10.48 9.90 -8.25
N ALA A 588 11.26 9.68 -7.18
CA ALA A 588 12.68 9.99 -7.13
C ALA A 588 13.54 8.92 -7.83
N ALA A 589 13.30 8.69 -9.14
CA ALA A 589 13.95 7.61 -9.90
C ALA A 589 15.48 7.69 -9.88
N HIS A 590 16.05 8.90 -9.88
CA HIS A 590 17.51 9.11 -9.79
C HIS A 590 18.13 8.63 -8.47
N MET A 591 17.34 8.55 -7.40
CA MET A 591 17.79 8.07 -6.09
C MET A 591 17.65 6.56 -5.93
N GLN A 592 16.84 5.89 -6.77
CA GLN A 592 16.62 4.44 -6.64
C GLN A 592 17.92 3.66 -6.86
N GLU A 593 18.72 4.05 -7.84
CA GLU A 593 20.04 3.46 -8.10
C GLU A 593 21.00 3.70 -6.91
N ALA A 594 21.05 4.92 -6.37
CA ALA A 594 21.89 5.23 -5.22
C ALA A 594 21.49 4.45 -3.95
N VAL A 595 20.18 4.24 -3.72
CA VAL A 595 19.68 3.40 -2.61
C VAL A 595 20.09 1.95 -2.84
N GLU A 596 19.97 1.41 -4.06
CA GLU A 596 20.39 0.04 -4.38
C GLU A 596 21.89 -0.18 -4.21
N GLU A 597 22.72 0.78 -4.63
CA GLU A 597 24.17 0.75 -4.38
C GLU A 597 24.47 0.76 -2.87
N SER A 598 23.78 1.59 -2.09
CA SER A 598 23.96 1.64 -0.63
C SER A 598 23.55 0.34 0.07
N VAL A 599 22.48 -0.31 -0.41
CA VAL A 599 22.04 -1.63 0.07
C VAL A 599 23.11 -2.68 -0.21
N GLN A 600 23.69 -2.67 -1.40
CA GLN A 600 24.74 -3.61 -1.76
C GLN A 600 25.99 -3.41 -0.90
N MET A 601 26.43 -2.16 -0.70
CA MET A 601 27.54 -1.84 0.20
C MET A 601 27.27 -2.30 1.64
N MET A 602 26.04 -2.14 2.11
CA MET A 602 25.64 -2.56 3.45
C MET A 602 25.65 -4.08 3.60
N LYS A 603 25.16 -4.82 2.61
CA LYS A 603 25.19 -6.29 2.59
C LYS A 603 26.62 -6.83 2.58
N GLU A 604 27.48 -6.25 1.75
CA GLU A 604 28.91 -6.60 1.71
C GLU A 604 29.60 -6.36 3.05
N ALA A 605 29.36 -5.21 3.70
CA ALA A 605 29.94 -4.90 5.00
C ALA A 605 29.43 -5.84 6.13
N VAL A 606 28.16 -6.24 6.08
CA VAL A 606 27.59 -7.25 6.98
C VAL A 606 28.28 -8.61 6.79
N ASP A 607 28.43 -9.04 5.54
CA ASP A 607 29.07 -10.31 5.21
C ASP A 607 30.55 -10.33 5.63
N ASP A 608 31.28 -9.24 5.39
CA ASP A 608 32.70 -9.09 5.77
C ASP A 608 32.90 -9.14 7.29
N LEU A 609 32.08 -8.40 8.06
CA LEU A 609 32.14 -8.44 9.53
C LEU A 609 31.72 -9.80 10.07
N GLY A 610 30.67 -10.40 9.49
CA GLY A 610 30.22 -11.74 9.83
C GLY A 610 31.30 -12.80 9.61
N ALA A 611 32.05 -12.71 8.51
CA ALA A 611 33.16 -13.61 8.21
C ALA A 611 34.30 -13.50 9.23
N THR A 612 34.71 -12.27 9.60
CA THR A 612 35.76 -12.07 10.61
C THR A 612 35.33 -12.54 12.00
N LEU A 613 34.06 -12.35 12.34
CA LEU A 613 33.51 -12.89 13.57
C LEU A 613 33.58 -14.42 13.56
N ALA A 614 33.08 -15.05 12.50
CA ALA A 614 33.12 -16.51 12.37
C ALA A 614 34.56 -17.07 12.45
N ASP A 615 35.54 -16.39 11.86
CA ASP A 615 36.95 -16.78 11.93
C ASP A 615 37.52 -16.63 13.35
N ALA A 616 37.18 -15.54 14.05
CA ALA A 616 37.59 -15.32 15.44
C ALA A 616 36.97 -16.33 16.42
N ALA A 617 35.69 -16.69 16.24
CA ALA A 617 35.01 -17.73 17.03
C ALA A 617 35.53 -19.14 16.74
N SER A 618 35.78 -19.45 15.46
CA SER A 618 36.34 -20.73 15.02
C SER A 618 37.72 -20.99 15.64
N ALA A 619 38.56 -19.96 15.76
CA ALA A 619 39.85 -20.05 16.42
C ALA A 619 39.73 -20.34 17.93
N ALA A 620 38.60 -19.99 18.55
CA ALA A 620 38.31 -20.21 19.96
C ALA A 620 37.55 -21.52 20.25
N GLY A 621 37.12 -22.25 19.21
CA GLY A 621 36.28 -23.45 19.36
C GLY A 621 34.83 -23.17 19.74
N ALA A 622 34.38 -21.92 19.65
CA ALA A 622 33.02 -21.50 19.94
C ALA A 622 32.10 -21.78 18.74
N VAL A 623 31.32 -22.86 18.82
CA VAL A 623 30.43 -23.36 17.74
C VAL A 623 28.95 -23.00 17.93
N GLY A 624 28.58 -22.29 19.00
CA GLY A 624 27.20 -21.90 19.30
C GLY A 624 26.52 -21.13 18.16
N GLY A 625 27.11 -20.00 17.76
CA GLY A 625 26.55 -19.17 16.69
C GLY A 625 26.49 -19.86 15.32
N MET A 626 27.33 -20.86 15.06
CA MET A 626 27.25 -21.66 13.83
C MET A 626 26.00 -22.55 13.81
N VAL A 627 25.63 -23.12 14.96
CA VAL A 627 24.41 -23.93 15.11
C VAL A 627 23.17 -23.06 14.91
N ASP A 628 23.15 -21.85 15.48
CA ASP A 628 22.05 -20.91 15.32
C ASP A 628 21.89 -20.46 13.86
N THR A 629 23.01 -20.17 13.17
CA THR A 629 23.00 -19.85 11.74
C THR A 629 22.39 -20.97 10.88
N ILE A 630 22.68 -22.24 11.20
CA ILE A 630 22.07 -23.39 10.53
C ILE A 630 20.56 -23.45 10.80
N ASN A 631 20.13 -23.25 12.06
CA ASN A 631 18.72 -23.25 12.42
C ASN A 631 17.94 -22.12 11.74
N ASP A 632 18.51 -20.92 11.67
CA ASP A 632 17.92 -19.79 10.97
C ASP A 632 17.78 -20.05 9.47
N ALA A 633 18.78 -20.67 8.84
CA ALA A 633 18.70 -21.07 7.44
C ALA A 633 17.59 -22.10 7.19
N ILE A 634 17.35 -23.02 8.14
CA ILE A 634 16.22 -23.97 8.07
C ILE A 634 14.89 -23.22 8.17
N ASN A 635 14.76 -22.28 9.12
CA ASN A 635 13.52 -21.50 9.31
C ASN A 635 13.22 -20.60 8.10
N LYS A 636 14.22 -19.86 7.57
CA LYS A 636 14.07 -18.97 6.41
C LYS A 636 13.66 -19.71 5.12
N MET A 637 13.94 -21.01 5.03
CA MET A 637 13.51 -21.88 3.92
C MET A 637 12.02 -22.25 3.99
N GLU A 638 11.42 -22.26 5.19
CA GLU A 638 9.98 -22.50 5.38
C GLU A 638 9.12 -21.27 4.99
N ASP A 639 9.63 -20.06 5.23
CA ASP A 639 8.97 -18.80 4.88
C ASP A 639 8.72 -18.66 3.37
N SER A 640 7.43 -18.73 3.00
CA SER A 640 6.94 -18.76 1.62
C SER A 640 6.38 -17.40 1.17
N HIS A 641 7.15 -16.32 1.36
CA HIS A 641 6.83 -15.01 0.78
C HIS A 641 7.44 -14.87 -0.62
N THR A 642 6.62 -14.39 -1.56
CA THR A 642 6.91 -14.17 -2.98
C THR A 642 7.94 -13.07 -3.16
N LEU A 643 9.21 -13.43 -3.30
CA LEU A 643 10.25 -12.57 -3.87
C LEU A 643 10.56 -13.04 -5.29
N ASP A 644 10.88 -12.08 -6.17
CA ASP A 644 11.21 -12.32 -7.57
C ASP A 644 12.34 -13.36 -7.71
N HIS A 645 12.09 -14.43 -8.48
CA HIS A 645 13.10 -15.43 -8.81
C HIS A 645 13.44 -15.33 -10.30
N ASP A 646 14.70 -15.02 -10.62
CA ASP A 646 15.15 -14.89 -12.03
C ASP A 646 15.59 -16.24 -12.64
N GLY A 647 15.83 -17.27 -11.83
CA GLY A 647 16.38 -18.57 -12.26
C GLY A 647 15.32 -19.62 -12.59
N THR A 648 15.70 -20.62 -13.41
CA THR A 648 14.89 -21.82 -13.63
C THR A 648 15.20 -22.91 -12.59
N PHE A 649 14.30 -23.86 -12.39
CA PHE A 649 14.54 -25.02 -11.51
C PHE A 649 15.86 -25.74 -11.79
N VAL A 650 16.27 -25.82 -13.07
CA VAL A 650 17.51 -26.51 -13.48
C VAL A 650 18.76 -25.72 -13.05
N ASP A 651 18.67 -24.39 -13.04
CA ASP A 651 19.78 -23.54 -12.60
C ASP A 651 20.02 -23.75 -11.10
N TYR A 652 18.96 -23.67 -10.29
CA TYR A 652 19.03 -23.95 -8.86
C TYR A 652 19.42 -25.41 -8.56
N GLN A 653 18.90 -26.39 -9.32
CA GLN A 653 19.30 -27.79 -9.19
C GLN A 653 20.82 -27.97 -9.38
N THR A 654 21.40 -27.29 -10.38
CA THR A 654 22.82 -27.42 -10.71
C THR A 654 23.70 -26.86 -9.61
N THR A 655 23.35 -25.68 -9.08
CA THR A 655 24.09 -25.07 -7.98
C THR A 655 23.92 -25.87 -6.69
N MET A 656 22.71 -26.33 -6.36
CA MET A 656 22.47 -27.21 -5.21
C MET A 656 23.29 -28.50 -5.25
N VAL A 657 23.42 -29.15 -6.42
CA VAL A 657 24.25 -30.36 -6.55
C VAL A 657 25.73 -30.03 -6.29
N LYS A 658 26.22 -28.87 -6.73
CA LYS A 658 27.58 -28.41 -6.47
C LYS A 658 27.79 -28.14 -4.98
N THR A 659 26.86 -27.42 -4.35
CA THR A 659 26.91 -27.06 -2.92
C THR A 659 26.80 -28.30 -2.03
N ALA A 660 25.89 -29.22 -2.31
CA ALA A 660 25.75 -30.48 -1.58
C ALA A 660 27.00 -31.37 -1.69
N LYS A 661 27.68 -31.39 -2.85
CA LYS A 661 28.98 -32.06 -2.98
C LYS A 661 30.09 -31.38 -2.20
N ALA A 662 30.11 -30.04 -2.16
CA ALA A 662 31.06 -29.31 -1.34
C ALA A 662 30.91 -29.67 0.15
N ILE A 663 29.67 -29.74 0.66
CA ILE A 663 29.36 -30.22 2.02
C ILE A 663 29.98 -31.60 2.26
N ALA A 664 29.77 -32.58 1.37
CA ALA A 664 30.34 -33.92 1.53
C ALA A 664 31.88 -33.91 1.58
N VAL A 665 32.53 -33.07 0.77
CA VAL A 665 34.00 -32.92 0.77
C VAL A 665 34.48 -32.32 2.09
N THR A 666 33.87 -31.23 2.57
CA THR A 666 34.21 -30.60 3.85
C THR A 666 34.04 -31.58 5.01
N VAL A 667 32.95 -32.34 5.04
CA VAL A 667 32.69 -33.35 6.08
C VAL A 667 33.74 -34.46 6.07
N GLN A 668 34.18 -34.90 4.89
CA GLN A 668 35.24 -35.90 4.77
C GLN A 668 36.60 -35.36 5.22
N GLU A 669 36.86 -34.07 4.99
CA GLU A 669 38.04 -33.37 5.49
C GLU A 669 38.02 -33.26 7.02
N MET A 670 36.86 -32.94 7.63
CA MET A 670 36.69 -32.94 9.10
C MET A 670 37.03 -34.29 9.73
N VAL A 671 36.59 -35.40 9.11
CA VAL A 671 36.96 -36.76 9.58
C VAL A 671 38.48 -36.98 9.52
N THR A 672 39.13 -36.50 8.46
CA THR A 672 40.58 -36.63 8.29
C THR A 672 41.33 -35.81 9.34
N LYS A 673 40.93 -34.55 9.53
CA LYS A 673 41.55 -33.61 10.48
C LYS A 673 41.28 -33.95 11.93
N SER A 674 40.15 -34.59 12.25
CA SER A 674 39.91 -35.14 13.60
C SER A 674 40.95 -36.18 14.05
N ASN A 675 41.71 -36.76 13.12
CA ASN A 675 42.79 -37.69 13.41
C ASN A 675 44.17 -37.04 13.47
N THR A 676 44.39 -35.95 12.73
CA THR A 676 45.72 -35.40 12.48
C THR A 676 45.92 -34.01 13.08
N ASN A 677 44.91 -33.15 13.03
CA ASN A 677 44.97 -31.78 13.55
C ASN A 677 43.57 -31.30 13.99
N PRO A 678 43.16 -31.57 15.24
CA PRO A 678 41.83 -31.18 15.75
C PRO A 678 41.61 -29.67 15.79
N ASP A 679 42.67 -28.86 15.82
CA ASP A 679 42.60 -27.39 15.87
C ASP A 679 42.00 -26.79 14.58
N ASP A 680 42.11 -27.49 13.44
CA ASP A 680 41.54 -27.05 12.16
C ASP A 680 40.01 -27.32 12.06
N LEU A 681 39.43 -28.03 13.03
CA LEU A 681 38.01 -28.43 12.97
C LEU A 681 37.05 -27.25 13.04
N GLY A 682 37.41 -26.18 13.75
CA GLY A 682 36.59 -24.95 13.82
C GLY A 682 36.41 -24.30 12.44
N GLY A 683 37.49 -24.13 11.69
CA GLY A 683 37.44 -23.56 10.34
C GLY A 683 36.63 -24.42 9.36
N LEU A 684 36.72 -25.75 9.46
CA LEU A 684 35.91 -26.66 8.65
C LEU A 684 34.43 -26.66 9.06
N ALA A 685 34.13 -26.51 10.34
CA ALA A 685 32.75 -26.36 10.84
C ALA A 685 32.12 -25.05 10.32
N ASN A 686 32.90 -23.97 10.23
CA ASN A 686 32.46 -22.71 9.62
C ASN A 686 32.18 -22.88 8.11
N GLN A 687 33.08 -23.52 7.36
CA GLN A 687 32.86 -23.83 5.94
C GLN A 687 31.62 -24.69 5.71
N LEU A 688 31.38 -25.68 6.58
CA LEU A 688 30.19 -26.52 6.53
C LEU A 688 28.91 -25.69 6.72
N THR A 689 28.92 -24.78 7.69
CA THR A 689 27.82 -23.87 8.02
C THR A 689 27.46 -22.97 6.83
N ASN A 690 28.46 -22.35 6.20
CA ASN A 690 28.28 -21.50 5.02
C ASN A 690 27.77 -22.29 3.81
N ASN A 691 28.34 -23.47 3.55
CA ASN A 691 27.87 -24.34 2.47
C ASN A 691 26.41 -24.79 2.71
N PHE A 692 26.01 -25.04 3.96
CA PHE A 692 24.63 -25.37 4.28
C PHE A 692 23.69 -24.18 4.08
N GLY A 693 24.06 -22.97 4.53
CA GLY A 693 23.26 -21.76 4.32
C GLY A 693 22.98 -21.49 2.84
N ASN A 694 24.00 -21.62 2.00
CA ASN A 694 23.85 -21.53 0.53
C ASN A 694 22.88 -22.59 0.00
N LEU A 695 23.02 -23.85 0.45
CA LEU A 695 22.15 -24.94 0.02
C LEU A 695 20.68 -24.70 0.43
N ALA A 696 20.44 -24.17 1.63
CA ALA A 696 19.09 -23.87 2.13
C ALA A 696 18.42 -22.74 1.34
N ASN A 697 19.17 -21.70 1.00
CA ASN A 697 18.68 -20.60 0.15
C ASN A 697 18.36 -21.09 -1.26
N GLU A 698 19.24 -21.88 -1.86
CA GLU A 698 18.99 -22.50 -3.18
C GLU A 698 17.79 -23.46 -3.15
N ALA A 699 17.61 -24.21 -2.06
CA ALA A 699 16.48 -25.12 -1.86
C ALA A 699 15.14 -24.39 -1.80
N LYS A 700 15.11 -23.19 -1.20
CA LYS A 700 13.93 -22.33 -1.18
C LYS A 700 13.46 -21.99 -2.60
N TYR A 701 14.36 -21.53 -3.46
CA TYR A 701 14.04 -21.17 -4.84
C TYR A 701 13.78 -22.40 -5.72
N ALA A 702 14.50 -23.50 -5.51
CA ALA A 702 14.23 -24.76 -6.20
C ALA A 702 12.83 -25.30 -5.86
N ALA A 703 12.36 -25.13 -4.62
CA ALA A 703 11.02 -25.55 -4.24
C ALA A 703 9.92 -24.69 -4.87
N LEU A 704 10.13 -23.39 -5.02
CA LEU A 704 9.18 -22.48 -5.67
C LEU A 704 9.10 -22.69 -7.20
N THR A 705 10.22 -23.04 -7.83
CA THR A 705 10.32 -23.24 -9.28
C THR A 705 10.01 -24.67 -9.73
N ALA A 706 9.75 -25.58 -8.79
CA ALA A 706 9.39 -26.96 -9.09
C ALA A 706 8.01 -27.05 -9.74
N GLU A 707 7.86 -27.90 -10.77
CA GLU A 707 6.56 -28.11 -11.44
C GLU A 707 5.51 -28.82 -10.54
N ASN A 708 5.95 -29.44 -9.45
CA ASN A 708 5.11 -30.17 -8.52
C ASN A 708 5.46 -29.78 -7.07
N ASP A 709 4.47 -29.30 -6.32
CA ASP A 709 4.58 -28.93 -4.91
C ASP A 709 5.10 -30.08 -4.03
N GLU A 710 4.80 -31.34 -4.38
CA GLU A 710 5.32 -32.51 -3.66
C GLU A 710 6.86 -32.62 -3.78
N ILE A 711 7.40 -32.28 -4.95
CA ILE A 711 8.86 -32.30 -5.20
C ILE A 711 9.51 -31.16 -4.43
N GLY A 712 8.91 -29.96 -4.47
CA GLY A 712 9.39 -28.80 -3.72
C GLY A 712 9.39 -29.05 -2.21
N SER A 713 8.29 -29.60 -1.67
CA SER A 713 8.18 -30.00 -0.26
C SER A 713 9.19 -31.08 0.13
N HIS A 714 9.40 -32.08 -0.74
CA HIS A 714 10.38 -33.14 -0.50
C HIS A 714 11.82 -32.59 -0.47
N ILE A 715 12.18 -31.65 -1.36
CA ILE A 715 13.48 -30.98 -1.35
C ILE A 715 13.69 -30.22 -0.03
N LYS A 716 12.74 -29.37 0.37
CA LYS A 716 12.81 -28.62 1.64
C LYS A 716 13.00 -29.56 2.83
N LYS A 717 12.23 -30.65 2.88
CA LYS A 717 12.33 -31.66 3.95
C LYS A 717 13.72 -32.29 4.04
N GLN A 718 14.29 -32.75 2.91
CA GLN A 718 15.61 -33.39 2.93
C GLN A 718 16.73 -32.41 3.29
N VAL A 719 16.62 -31.15 2.85
CA VAL A 719 17.59 -30.10 3.21
C VAL A 719 17.46 -29.72 4.68
N GLY A 720 16.24 -29.66 5.24
CA GLY A 720 16.03 -29.46 6.68
C GLY A 720 16.62 -30.59 7.53
N GLU A 721 16.38 -31.86 7.15
CA GLU A 721 16.97 -33.02 7.83
C GLU A 721 18.52 -33.04 7.76
N LEU A 722 19.09 -32.60 6.63
CA LEU A 722 20.53 -32.40 6.50
C LEU A 722 21.03 -31.34 7.47
N GLY A 723 20.33 -30.20 7.58
CA GLY A 723 20.67 -29.12 8.51
C GLY A 723 20.73 -29.57 9.97
N PHE A 724 19.71 -30.27 10.44
CA PHE A 724 19.70 -30.86 11.80
C PHE A 724 20.85 -31.85 12.04
N THR A 725 21.35 -32.50 10.99
CA THR A 725 22.50 -33.40 11.12
C THR A 725 23.82 -32.62 11.12
N CYS A 726 23.90 -31.54 10.35
CA CYS A 726 25.04 -30.62 10.33
C CYS A 726 25.24 -29.93 11.69
N THR A 727 24.16 -29.49 12.36
CA THR A 727 24.28 -28.89 13.72
C THR A 727 24.96 -29.86 14.69
N GLY A 728 24.53 -31.13 14.71
CA GLY A 728 25.14 -32.17 15.52
C GLY A 728 26.62 -32.40 15.19
N LEU A 729 27.00 -32.35 13.91
CA LEU A 729 28.42 -32.47 13.52
C LEU A 729 29.25 -31.26 13.98
N VAL A 730 28.74 -30.05 13.81
CA VAL A 730 29.39 -28.80 14.22
C VAL A 730 29.62 -28.77 15.74
N THR A 731 28.62 -29.13 16.55
CA THR A 731 28.76 -29.21 18.00
C THR A 731 29.85 -30.20 18.43
N LYS A 732 29.91 -31.37 17.79
CA LYS A 732 30.94 -32.39 18.09
C LYS A 732 32.34 -31.97 17.62
N ALA A 733 32.43 -31.20 16.54
CA ALA A 733 33.67 -30.62 16.05
C ALA A 733 34.24 -29.61 17.05
N GLY A 734 33.43 -28.69 17.56
CA GLY A 734 33.88 -27.74 18.60
C GLY A 734 34.25 -28.42 19.91
N ALA A 735 33.45 -29.40 20.37
CA ALA A 735 33.79 -30.17 21.57
C ALA A 735 35.14 -30.90 21.44
N LEU A 736 35.44 -31.46 20.27
CA LEU A 736 36.73 -32.11 20.00
C LEU A 736 37.88 -31.11 19.90
N GLN A 737 37.63 -29.90 19.40
CA GLN A 737 38.63 -28.82 19.35
C GLN A 737 38.99 -28.34 20.77
N CYS A 738 38.02 -28.22 21.68
CA CYS A 738 38.27 -27.92 23.09
C CYS A 738 38.96 -29.08 23.83
N SER A 739 38.80 -30.32 23.36
CA SER A 739 39.34 -31.53 24.00
C SER A 739 39.98 -32.48 22.98
N PRO A 740 41.14 -32.12 22.39
CA PRO A 740 41.71 -32.81 21.22
C PRO A 740 42.10 -34.27 21.45
N ASN A 741 42.30 -34.67 22.72
CA ASN A 741 42.64 -36.04 23.10
C ASN A 741 41.43 -36.91 23.46
N ASP A 742 40.21 -36.38 23.42
CA ASP A 742 39.02 -37.16 23.76
C ASP A 742 38.64 -38.14 22.64
N THR A 743 38.93 -39.42 22.88
CA THR A 743 38.64 -40.51 21.93
C THR A 743 37.14 -40.79 21.80
N PHE A 744 36.33 -40.41 22.80
CA PHE A 744 34.88 -40.60 22.77
C PHE A 744 34.23 -39.58 21.82
N THR A 745 34.46 -38.29 22.03
CA THR A 745 33.96 -37.22 21.15
C THR A 745 34.43 -37.40 19.70
N LYS A 746 35.66 -37.89 19.50
CA LYS A 746 36.17 -38.26 18.17
C LYS A 746 35.34 -39.34 17.47
N LYS A 747 34.93 -40.40 18.18
CA LYS A 747 34.06 -41.44 17.61
C LYS A 747 32.68 -40.88 17.26
N GLU A 748 32.12 -40.03 18.12
CA GLU A 748 30.83 -39.38 17.87
C GLU A 748 30.88 -38.45 16.65
N LEU A 749 31.97 -37.71 16.46
CA LEU A 749 32.18 -36.86 15.28
C LEU A 749 32.18 -37.68 13.99
N ILE A 750 32.92 -38.81 13.96
CA ILE A 750 32.99 -39.69 12.78
C ILE A 750 31.60 -40.26 12.45
N GLU A 751 30.83 -40.65 13.46
CA GLU A 751 29.48 -41.17 13.26
C GLU A 751 28.51 -40.07 12.77
N SER A 752 28.62 -38.85 13.32
CA SER A 752 27.85 -37.70 12.85
C SER A 752 28.19 -37.35 11.39
N ALA A 753 29.47 -37.36 11.01
CA ALA A 753 29.94 -37.13 9.65
C ALA A 753 29.39 -38.18 8.65
N ARG A 754 29.27 -39.45 9.07
CA ARG A 754 28.64 -40.50 8.26
C ARG A 754 27.16 -40.19 8.02
N LYS A 755 26.42 -39.76 9.04
CA LYS A 755 25.00 -39.37 8.91
C LYS A 755 24.82 -38.17 7.97
N VAL A 756 25.69 -37.16 8.05
CA VAL A 756 25.64 -36.01 7.14
C VAL A 756 25.85 -36.47 5.69
N SER A 757 26.82 -37.35 5.45
CA SER A 757 27.10 -37.89 4.11
C SER A 757 25.92 -38.73 3.54
N GLU A 758 25.21 -39.46 4.39
CA GLU A 758 23.97 -40.15 4.02
C GLU A 758 22.86 -39.17 3.64
N LYS A 759 22.64 -38.12 4.44
CA LYS A 759 21.64 -37.08 4.15
C LYS A 759 21.95 -36.27 2.90
N VAL A 760 23.22 -35.95 2.63
CA VAL A 760 23.64 -35.34 1.36
C VAL A 760 23.22 -36.22 0.18
N SER A 761 23.36 -37.54 0.30
CA SER A 761 22.94 -38.48 -0.74
C SER A 761 21.42 -38.45 -0.97
N HIS A 762 20.61 -38.27 0.08
CA HIS A 762 19.16 -38.09 -0.04
C HIS A 762 18.76 -36.76 -0.70
N VAL A 763 19.45 -35.66 -0.39
CA VAL A 763 19.25 -34.37 -1.07
C VAL A 763 19.55 -34.50 -2.57
N LEU A 764 20.69 -35.10 -2.92
CA LEU A 764 21.05 -35.36 -4.32
C LEU A 764 20.03 -36.26 -5.04
N ALA A 765 19.52 -37.29 -4.37
CA ALA A 765 18.48 -38.16 -4.92
C ALA A 765 17.16 -37.42 -5.16
N SER A 766 16.80 -36.49 -4.27
CA SER A 766 15.59 -35.66 -4.40
C SER A 766 15.70 -34.69 -5.57
N LEU A 767 16.85 -34.06 -5.74
CA LEU A 767 17.14 -33.19 -6.88
C LEU A 767 17.09 -33.98 -8.20
N GLN A 768 17.59 -35.22 -8.22
CA GLN A 768 17.51 -36.09 -9.40
C GLN A 768 16.07 -36.53 -9.71
N ALA A 769 15.25 -36.77 -8.69
CA ALA A 769 13.83 -37.08 -8.85
C ALA A 769 13.06 -35.91 -9.47
N GLY A 770 13.45 -34.67 -9.14
CA GLY A 770 12.84 -33.44 -9.63
C GLY A 770 12.96 -33.19 -11.14
N ASN A 771 13.95 -33.79 -11.82
CA ASN A 771 14.08 -33.66 -13.27
C ASN A 771 14.70 -34.89 -13.95
N ARG A 772 13.93 -36.00 -13.97
CA ARG A 772 14.34 -37.25 -14.63
C ARG A 772 14.65 -37.08 -16.13
N GLY A 773 14.02 -36.12 -16.80
CA GLY A 773 14.21 -35.85 -18.24
C GLY A 773 15.56 -35.21 -18.55
N THR A 774 15.90 -34.11 -17.89
CA THR A 774 17.18 -33.40 -18.09
C THR A 774 18.37 -34.24 -17.63
N GLN A 775 18.23 -35.02 -16.55
CA GLN A 775 19.33 -35.85 -16.06
C GLN A 775 19.70 -36.98 -17.03
N ALA A 776 18.72 -37.59 -17.70
CA ALA A 776 18.99 -38.57 -18.76
C ALA A 776 19.77 -37.94 -19.92
N CYS A 777 19.49 -36.67 -20.25
CA CYS A 777 20.24 -35.90 -21.25
C CYS A 777 21.67 -35.58 -20.80
N ILE A 778 21.89 -35.21 -19.53
CA ILE A 778 23.23 -34.96 -18.96
C ILE A 778 24.07 -36.24 -18.97
N THR A 779 23.52 -37.36 -18.51
CA THR A 779 24.22 -38.66 -18.53
C THR A 779 24.52 -39.10 -19.97
N ALA A 780 23.58 -38.91 -20.90
CA ALA A 780 23.82 -39.18 -22.32
C ALA A 780 24.92 -38.29 -22.91
N ALA A 781 24.96 -37.00 -22.57
CA ALA A 781 26.00 -36.08 -23.02
C ALA A 781 27.38 -36.47 -22.49
N SER A 782 27.49 -36.83 -21.20
CA SER A 782 28.74 -37.33 -20.62
C SER A 782 29.23 -38.61 -21.28
N ALA A 783 28.32 -39.56 -21.56
CA ALA A 783 28.65 -40.78 -22.30
C ALA A 783 29.13 -40.49 -23.73
N VAL A 784 28.48 -39.53 -24.42
CA VAL A 784 28.91 -39.07 -25.75
C VAL A 784 30.30 -38.43 -25.70
N SER A 785 30.60 -37.61 -24.70
CA SER A 785 31.94 -37.05 -24.52
C SER A 785 33.01 -38.13 -24.29
N GLY A 786 32.69 -39.18 -23.51
CA GLY A 786 33.57 -40.35 -23.36
C GLY A 786 33.82 -41.08 -24.68
N ILE A 787 32.77 -41.27 -25.50
CA ILE A 787 32.90 -41.86 -26.84
C ILE A 787 33.76 -40.99 -27.77
N ILE A 788 33.64 -39.66 -27.68
CA ILE A 788 34.49 -38.74 -28.45
C ILE A 788 35.95 -38.87 -28.04
N ALA A 789 36.25 -38.96 -26.74
CA ALA A 789 37.61 -39.16 -26.25
C ALA A 789 38.21 -40.49 -26.73
N ASP A 790 37.41 -41.56 -26.77
CA ASP A 790 37.81 -42.87 -27.32
C ASP A 790 38.08 -42.79 -28.83
N LEU A 791 37.24 -42.06 -29.58
CA LEU A 791 37.43 -41.82 -31.00
C LEU A 791 38.68 -40.99 -31.29
N ASP A 792 38.93 -39.93 -30.53
CA ASP A 792 40.15 -39.12 -30.65
C ASP A 792 41.39 -39.96 -30.37
N THR A 793 41.34 -40.84 -29.38
CA THR A 793 42.42 -41.80 -29.09
C THR A 793 42.62 -42.77 -30.26
N THR A 794 41.55 -43.26 -30.86
CA THR A 794 41.60 -44.15 -32.04
C THR A 794 42.16 -43.45 -33.28
N ILE A 795 41.78 -42.19 -33.50
CA ILE A 795 42.33 -41.33 -34.56
C ILE A 795 43.82 -41.09 -34.32
N MET A 796 44.22 -40.87 -33.08
CA MET A 796 45.62 -40.69 -32.69
C MET A 796 46.43 -41.96 -32.95
N PHE A 797 45.93 -43.15 -32.59
CA PHE A 797 46.56 -44.43 -32.93
C PHE A 797 46.70 -44.65 -34.44
N ALA A 798 45.67 -44.31 -35.22
CA ALA A 798 45.73 -44.40 -36.68
C ALA A 798 46.76 -43.43 -37.28
N THR A 799 46.80 -42.20 -36.80
CA THR A 799 47.70 -41.14 -37.28
C THR A 799 49.16 -41.42 -36.91
N ALA A 800 49.40 -41.98 -35.72
CA ALA A 800 50.71 -42.42 -35.26
C ALA A 800 51.19 -43.74 -35.89
N GLY A 801 50.37 -44.37 -36.74
CA GLY A 801 50.69 -45.67 -37.37
C GLY A 801 50.74 -46.84 -36.39
N THR A 802 50.20 -46.67 -35.19
CA THR A 802 50.21 -47.67 -34.10
C THR A 802 48.91 -48.44 -33.98
N LEU A 803 47.91 -48.12 -34.82
CA LEU A 803 46.69 -48.91 -34.98
C LEU A 803 47.00 -50.18 -35.80
N HIS A 804 47.41 -51.25 -35.11
CA HIS A 804 47.77 -52.52 -35.72
C HIS A 804 46.53 -53.34 -36.07
N ARG A 805 46.66 -54.21 -37.07
CA ARG A 805 45.62 -55.17 -37.43
C ARG A 805 45.54 -56.24 -36.33
N GLU A 806 44.55 -56.12 -35.45
CA GLU A 806 44.19 -57.17 -34.52
C GLU A 806 43.47 -58.28 -35.30
N ASN A 807 44.10 -59.46 -35.41
CA ASN A 807 43.61 -60.66 -36.11
C ASN A 807 43.51 -60.57 -37.65
N ALA A 808 43.19 -61.70 -38.30
CA ALA A 808 43.00 -61.81 -39.76
C ALA A 808 41.74 -61.10 -40.29
N GLU A 809 41.12 -60.25 -39.48
CA GLU A 809 39.90 -59.51 -39.84
C GLU A 809 40.21 -58.52 -40.96
N THR A 810 39.34 -58.52 -41.97
CA THR A 810 39.40 -57.62 -43.12
C THR A 810 38.32 -56.54 -43.01
N PHE A 811 38.49 -55.44 -43.74
CA PHE A 811 37.45 -54.40 -43.82
C PHE A 811 36.07 -54.96 -44.23
N ALA A 812 36.05 -56.08 -44.97
CA ALA A 812 34.82 -56.74 -45.40
C ALA A 812 34.01 -57.34 -44.24
N ASP A 813 34.67 -57.87 -43.20
CA ASP A 813 34.04 -58.53 -42.05
C ASP A 813 33.23 -57.53 -41.20
N HIS A 814 33.68 -56.28 -41.15
CA HIS A 814 33.02 -55.19 -40.42
C HIS A 814 32.05 -54.37 -41.27
N ARG A 815 31.87 -54.67 -42.57
CA ARG A 815 31.00 -53.89 -43.48
C ARG A 815 29.51 -54.03 -43.19
N CYS A 816 29.07 -55.17 -42.62
CA CYS A 816 27.65 -55.42 -42.32
C CYS A 816 27.18 -54.94 -40.94
N ARG A 817 28.07 -54.67 -39.98
CA ARG A 817 27.69 -54.08 -38.68
C ARG A 817 27.22 -52.61 -38.74
N PRO A 818 27.90 -51.67 -39.45
CA PRO A 818 27.48 -50.27 -39.52
C PRO A 818 26.07 -50.06 -40.10
N PRO A 819 25.58 -50.76 -41.14
CA PRO A 819 24.20 -50.57 -41.62
C PRO A 819 23.15 -51.03 -40.60
N HIS A 820 23.41 -52.06 -39.80
CA HIS A 820 22.49 -52.50 -38.75
C HIS A 820 22.47 -51.54 -37.56
N THR A 821 23.62 -51.03 -37.09
CA THR A 821 23.65 -50.00 -36.03
C THR A 821 23.10 -48.67 -36.51
N SER A 822 23.31 -48.27 -37.78
CA SER A 822 22.74 -47.04 -38.35
C SER A 822 21.23 -47.12 -38.62
N GLN A 823 20.70 -48.29 -38.95
CA GLN A 823 19.24 -48.53 -39.00
C GLN A 823 18.62 -48.50 -37.59
N VAL A 824 19.29 -49.06 -36.58
CA VAL A 824 18.84 -49.04 -35.18
C VAL A 824 18.90 -47.62 -34.59
N THR A 825 19.92 -46.80 -34.91
CA THR A 825 19.95 -45.39 -34.51
C THR A 825 18.89 -44.56 -35.21
N GLY A 826 18.60 -44.80 -36.50
CA GLY A 826 17.48 -44.15 -37.19
C GLY A 826 16.12 -44.48 -36.58
N ALA A 827 15.91 -45.72 -36.14
CA ALA A 827 14.70 -46.14 -35.43
C ALA A 827 14.61 -45.58 -34.00
N LYS A 828 15.74 -45.48 -33.28
CA LYS A 828 15.82 -44.84 -31.95
C LYS A 828 15.62 -43.33 -32.02
N GLN A 829 16.16 -42.63 -33.04
CA GLN A 829 15.90 -41.21 -33.28
C GLN A 829 14.42 -40.95 -33.57
N LYS A 830 13.77 -41.76 -34.41
CA LYS A 830 12.31 -41.66 -34.62
C LYS A 830 11.51 -41.88 -33.34
N LYS A 831 11.89 -42.83 -32.49
CA LYS A 831 11.23 -43.07 -31.18
C LYS A 831 11.50 -41.97 -30.16
N SER A 832 12.69 -41.37 -30.11
CA SER A 832 13.00 -40.23 -29.24
C SER A 832 12.25 -38.97 -29.67
N VAL A 833 12.15 -38.71 -30.98
CA VAL A 833 11.32 -37.60 -31.50
C VAL A 833 9.85 -37.83 -31.17
N LEU A 834 9.33 -39.05 -31.33
CA LEU A 834 7.94 -39.36 -31.03
C LEU A 834 7.61 -39.28 -29.52
N ARG A 835 8.55 -39.66 -28.63
CA ARG A 835 8.39 -39.51 -27.17
C ARG A 835 8.50 -38.05 -26.70
N ALA A 836 9.33 -37.25 -27.33
CA ALA A 836 9.42 -35.81 -27.09
C ALA A 836 8.11 -35.09 -27.49
N PHE A 837 7.44 -35.53 -28.56
CA PHE A 837 6.15 -34.99 -28.99
C PHE A 837 4.97 -35.27 -28.04
N THR A 838 5.06 -36.30 -27.20
CA THR A 838 3.98 -36.69 -26.26
C THR A 838 4.11 -36.10 -24.85
N MET A 839 5.26 -35.50 -24.50
CA MET A 839 5.56 -35.12 -23.10
C MET A 839 5.73 -33.61 -22.85
N GLU A 840 5.78 -32.73 -23.86
CA GLU A 840 6.05 -31.30 -23.65
C GLU A 840 4.97 -30.39 -24.24
N GLY A 841 4.39 -29.57 -23.37
CA GLY A 841 3.68 -28.35 -23.74
C GLY A 841 4.62 -27.38 -24.49
N LYS A 842 4.05 -26.63 -25.43
CA LYS A 842 4.69 -25.90 -26.55
C LYS A 842 5.80 -24.87 -26.22
N THR A 843 6.18 -24.63 -24.97
CA THR A 843 6.99 -23.46 -24.59
C THR A 843 8.50 -23.74 -24.52
N SER A 844 8.94 -24.94 -24.12
CA SER A 844 10.37 -25.25 -23.92
C SER A 844 11.16 -25.54 -25.21
N LEU A 845 10.46 -25.86 -26.30
CA LEU A 845 11.06 -26.28 -27.57
C LEU A 845 11.74 -25.13 -28.34
N LEU A 846 11.32 -23.87 -28.10
CA LEU A 846 11.88 -22.67 -28.76
C LEU A 846 13.28 -22.31 -28.23
N ALA A 847 13.57 -22.61 -26.96
CA ALA A 847 14.88 -22.34 -26.35
C ALA A 847 15.94 -23.35 -26.83
N VAL A 848 15.60 -24.64 -26.85
CA VAL A 848 16.51 -25.71 -27.29
C VAL A 848 16.78 -25.63 -28.80
N LEU A 849 15.78 -25.30 -29.61
CA LEU A 849 15.99 -25.07 -31.05
C LEU A 849 16.82 -23.80 -31.32
N ARG A 850 16.66 -22.71 -30.54
CA ARG A 850 17.52 -21.52 -30.65
C ARG A 850 18.97 -21.83 -30.27
N TRP A 851 19.21 -22.64 -29.24
CA TRP A 851 20.55 -23.02 -28.80
C TRP A 851 21.24 -23.93 -29.83
N GLY A 852 20.51 -24.92 -30.37
CA GLY A 852 20.99 -25.77 -31.46
C GLY A 852 21.29 -25.01 -32.77
N HIS A 853 20.50 -23.98 -33.11
CA HIS A 853 20.76 -23.14 -34.29
C HIS A 853 21.99 -22.23 -34.10
N LYS A 854 22.24 -21.74 -32.89
CA LYS A 854 23.37 -20.83 -32.59
C LYS A 854 24.73 -21.56 -32.63
N ILE A 855 24.79 -22.80 -32.14
CA ILE A 855 26.00 -23.66 -32.22
C ILE A 855 26.28 -24.10 -33.67
N ARG A 856 25.23 -24.39 -34.45
CA ARG A 856 25.37 -24.78 -35.86
C ARG A 856 25.77 -23.61 -36.77
N ALA A 857 25.36 -22.39 -36.45
CA ALA A 857 25.75 -21.19 -37.19
C ALA A 857 27.20 -20.75 -36.91
N SER A 858 27.67 -20.84 -35.66
CA SER A 858 29.01 -20.38 -35.28
C SER A 858 30.13 -21.30 -35.80
N ASN A 859 29.94 -22.63 -35.80
CA ASN A 859 30.98 -23.57 -36.24
C ASN A 859 31.03 -23.82 -37.76
N VAL A 860 29.96 -23.50 -38.51
CA VAL A 860 29.91 -23.69 -39.96
C VAL A 860 30.36 -22.43 -40.71
N CYS A 861 30.15 -21.23 -40.16
CA CYS A 861 30.52 -19.99 -40.85
C CYS A 861 32.03 -19.69 -40.83
N ASP A 862 32.76 -20.09 -39.78
CA ASP A 862 34.21 -19.86 -39.68
C ASP A 862 35.06 -20.86 -40.48
N LYS A 863 34.59 -22.10 -40.65
CA LYS A 863 35.29 -23.10 -41.48
C LYS A 863 35.05 -22.92 -42.97
N HIS A 864 33.92 -22.36 -43.40
CA HIS A 864 33.67 -22.09 -44.82
C HIS A 864 34.37 -20.82 -45.33
N LYS A 865 34.43 -19.74 -44.54
CA LYS A 865 35.13 -18.51 -44.95
C LYS A 865 36.64 -18.69 -45.11
N LYS A 866 37.31 -19.50 -44.27
CA LYS A 866 38.76 -19.80 -44.40
C LYS A 866 39.10 -20.74 -45.55
N LYS A 867 38.16 -21.61 -45.97
CA LYS A 867 38.39 -22.53 -47.10
C LYS A 867 38.18 -21.86 -48.47
N GLU A 868 37.28 -20.89 -48.57
CA GLU A 868 37.05 -20.16 -49.83
C GLU A 868 38.14 -19.13 -50.17
N THR A 869 38.80 -18.52 -49.17
CA THR A 869 39.95 -17.63 -49.41
C THR A 869 41.21 -18.39 -49.85
N LEU A 870 41.51 -19.54 -49.23
CA LEU A 870 42.66 -20.37 -49.66
C LEU A 870 42.50 -21.00 -51.06
N ILE A 871 41.27 -21.31 -51.48
CA ILE A 871 41.00 -21.90 -52.80
C ILE A 871 40.97 -20.83 -53.91
N LYS A 872 40.62 -19.58 -53.59
CA LYS A 872 40.71 -18.45 -54.54
C LYS A 872 42.15 -17.96 -54.75
N ASP A 873 43.00 -18.03 -53.72
CA ASP A 873 44.42 -17.65 -53.85
C ASP A 873 45.29 -18.72 -54.55
N GLN A 874 44.99 -20.02 -54.37
CA GLN A 874 45.67 -21.07 -55.13
C GLN A 874 45.31 -21.11 -56.63
N LYS A 875 44.14 -20.60 -57.03
CA LYS A 875 43.74 -20.51 -58.45
C LYS A 875 44.28 -19.27 -59.17
N ARG A 876 44.82 -18.27 -58.47
CA ARG A 876 45.47 -17.09 -59.08
C ARG A 876 46.97 -17.25 -59.36
N LEU A 877 47.62 -18.30 -58.86
CA LEU A 877 49.06 -18.58 -59.06
C LEU A 877 49.39 -19.62 -60.14
N LYS A 878 48.40 -20.19 -60.84
CA LYS A 878 48.61 -21.20 -61.92
C LYS A 878 48.18 -20.77 -63.33
N SER A 879 48.08 -19.46 -63.59
CA SER A 879 47.89 -18.95 -64.96
C SER A 879 48.68 -17.67 -65.23
N LYS A 880 50.01 -17.79 -65.34
CA LYS A 880 50.81 -16.93 -66.20
C LYS A 880 51.89 -17.80 -66.87
N PRO A 881 51.81 -18.06 -68.18
CA PRO A 881 52.99 -18.25 -69.01
C PRO A 881 53.63 -16.87 -69.26
N PHE A 882 54.96 -16.82 -69.43
CA PHE A 882 55.79 -15.68 -69.86
C PHE A 882 55.25 -14.25 -69.66
#